data_AF-A0A2S7QWS9-F1
#
_entry.id   AF-A0A2S7QWS9-F1
#
_cell.length_a   1.000
_cell.length_b   1.000
_cell.length_c   1.000
_cell.angle_alpha   90.00
_cell.angle_beta   90.00
_cell.angle_gamma   90.00
#
_symmetry.space_group_name_H-M   'P 1'
#
loop_
_entity.id
_entity.type
_entity.pdbx_description
1 polymer ?
#
loop_
_entity_poly.entity_id
_entity_poly.type
_entity_poly.pdbx_seq_one_letter_code
_entity_poly.pdbx_strand_id
1 'polypeptide(L)'
;MVTRKMDVLVYSGNGSTVESVRHCLYTLRRLLSPSYAVIPVSETAILKEPWTASCALLVFPGGADLGYCRSLNGEGNRRISQYVRRGGAYLGFCAGGYYGTSKCEFEVGNKQMEVVGPRELQFYPGTCRGGAFKGFQYHSEAGARPAEVKIDQSAFKSGLVPQSLKIYYNGGGVFVDAGKFKDKGVETLATYVHPIEVEGGEAPAAVVYCKVGEGAAILTGPHPEFAAVNLDHTTRIPGYSKLVEELAAHDGPRTTFLKACLSKLGLVVGQETSVAPSLSRLHLSSGFPYLIPELLASWSGIIEKKDGEEYIKGENDTFHIEKQETRWSTTSLTKSLPDVPAQDSQASKETPADDGIIDYNAITKRLIPHECDWPGAKETPYFNHHAFCTNLRHYQQERQSEAEEFGKFLLYGEVVTSTNTMLEKLKICRNPKLLSNLPNGFTFTATTQIAGRGRGSNVWVSPAGCLIWSVCMKHPMEISNKAPVVFVQYLSAIAIVEAIHSYDKGYENLPVKLKWPNDIYALDPAKPGKKEYVKIGGILVNSSYSSGNYDLVVGIGLNTTNAAPTTSLNALLPSHLAPFTLEKLLARFLTKFETIYKSFCRTGFDRKLEELYYKHWLHSDQIVTLETEGGARAMIRGITRDWGLLRAEELGWEDRPTGKIWELQSDSNSFDFLKGLLKRKV
;
A
#
# COMPACT_ATOMS: atom_id res chain seq x y z
N MET A 1 3.91 -0.60 29.43
CA MET A 1 4.87 -0.54 28.31
C MET A 1 4.40 0.52 27.34
N VAL A 2 5.21 1.54 27.04
CA VAL A 2 4.88 2.51 25.99
C VAL A 2 4.95 1.79 24.65
N THR A 3 3.83 1.71 23.93
CA THR A 3 3.77 1.15 22.57
C THR A 3 4.74 1.93 21.68
N ARG A 4 5.76 1.25 21.14
CA ARG A 4 6.72 1.85 20.21
C ARG A 4 5.96 2.27 18.95
N LYS A 5 5.95 3.56 18.63
CA LYS A 5 5.40 4.09 17.37
C LYS A 5 6.28 3.62 16.21
N MET A 6 5.71 2.92 15.22
CA MET A 6 6.46 2.26 14.15
C MET A 6 6.14 2.78 12.75
N ASP A 7 5.11 3.62 12.59
CA ASP A 7 4.67 4.02 11.25
C ASP A 7 5.06 5.44 10.88
N VAL A 8 5.57 5.61 9.67
CA VAL A 8 5.69 6.90 9.00
C VAL A 8 4.64 6.97 7.90
N LEU A 9 3.67 7.86 8.10
CA LEU A 9 2.52 7.99 7.22
C LEU A 9 2.76 9.14 6.25
N VAL A 10 2.74 8.86 4.94
CA VAL A 10 2.92 9.83 3.87
C VAL A 10 1.57 10.13 3.24
N TYR A 11 1.08 11.36 3.36
CA TYR A 11 -0.19 11.75 2.79
C TYR A 11 -0.17 11.65 1.26
N SER A 12 -1.11 10.92 0.68
CA SER A 12 -1.25 10.69 -0.76
C SER A 12 -2.63 11.06 -1.30
N GLY A 13 -3.36 11.89 -0.56
CA GLY A 13 -4.69 12.36 -0.92
C GLY A 13 -4.68 13.64 -1.77
N ASN A 14 -5.87 14.23 -1.92
CA ASN A 14 -6.09 15.46 -2.66
C ASN A 14 -5.14 16.61 -2.23
N GLY A 15 -4.47 17.23 -3.19
CA GLY A 15 -3.47 18.29 -2.96
C GLY A 15 -2.03 17.83 -3.06
N SER A 16 -1.75 16.53 -2.93
CA SER A 16 -0.40 15.99 -3.14
C SER A 16 -0.17 15.66 -4.62
N THR A 17 1.06 15.81 -5.12
CA THR A 17 1.42 15.32 -6.46
C THR A 17 1.97 13.91 -6.40
N VAL A 18 1.63 13.08 -7.39
CA VAL A 18 2.10 11.69 -7.49
C VAL A 18 3.63 11.61 -7.40
N GLU A 19 4.33 12.52 -8.07
CA GLU A 19 5.79 12.54 -8.06
C GLU A 19 6.36 12.88 -6.67
N SER A 20 5.80 13.89 -5.99
CA SER A 20 6.23 14.22 -4.62
C SER A 20 5.98 13.06 -3.65
N VAL A 21 4.85 12.36 -3.77
CA VAL A 21 4.59 11.15 -2.97
C VAL A 21 5.61 10.06 -3.28
N ARG A 22 5.93 9.85 -4.56
CA ARG A 22 6.89 8.83 -5.03
C ARG A 22 8.28 9.06 -4.44
N HIS A 23 8.80 10.28 -4.56
CA HIS A 23 10.08 10.68 -3.97
C HIS A 23 10.07 10.60 -2.45
N CYS A 24 8.99 11.03 -1.80
CA CYS A 24 8.84 10.96 -0.35
C CYS A 24 8.90 9.51 0.17
N LEU A 25 8.11 8.61 -0.44
CA LEU A 25 8.13 7.19 -0.11
C LEU A 25 9.50 6.56 -0.36
N TYR A 26 10.11 6.82 -1.52
CA TYR A 26 11.43 6.32 -1.86
C TYR A 26 12.49 6.74 -0.83
N THR A 27 12.60 8.04 -0.57
CA THR A 27 13.63 8.59 0.32
C THR A 27 13.41 8.11 1.75
N LEU A 28 12.19 8.23 2.29
CA LEU A 28 11.92 7.85 3.68
C LEU A 28 12.09 6.35 3.92
N ARG A 29 11.72 5.47 2.98
CA ARG A 29 11.95 4.02 3.11
C ARG A 29 13.44 3.72 3.26
N ARG A 30 14.30 4.37 2.48
CA ARG A 30 15.77 4.18 2.54
C ARG A 30 16.37 4.71 3.84
N LEU A 31 15.85 5.82 4.38
CA LEU A 31 16.40 6.48 5.58
C LEU A 31 15.89 5.90 6.90
N LEU A 32 14.71 5.29 6.90
CA LEU A 32 14.03 4.84 8.12
C LEU A 32 13.91 3.31 8.24
N SER A 33 14.23 2.57 7.18
CA SER A 33 14.40 1.12 7.25
C SER A 33 15.59 0.74 8.15
N PRO A 34 15.49 -0.33 8.97
CA PRO A 34 14.32 -1.19 9.22
C PRO A 34 13.44 -0.69 10.39
N SER A 35 13.76 0.47 10.97
CA SER A 35 13.15 0.98 12.21
C SER A 35 11.68 1.37 12.09
N TYR A 36 11.21 1.75 10.90
CA TYR A 36 9.84 2.20 10.67
C TYR A 36 9.26 1.67 9.35
N ALA A 37 7.94 1.47 9.32
CA ALA A 37 7.19 1.20 8.10
C ALA A 37 6.72 2.52 7.46
N VAL A 38 7.08 2.77 6.20
CA VAL A 38 6.70 3.99 5.47
C VAL A 38 5.54 3.70 4.52
N ILE A 39 4.37 4.26 4.83
CA ILE A 39 3.07 3.86 4.28
C ILE A 39 2.32 5.09 3.74
N PRO A 40 1.78 5.05 2.51
CA PRO A 40 0.90 6.12 2.02
C PRO A 40 -0.45 6.12 2.76
N VAL A 41 -1.01 7.29 3.04
CA VAL A 41 -2.30 7.46 3.73
C VAL A 41 -3.20 8.46 3.00
N SER A 42 -4.48 8.15 2.87
CA SER A 42 -5.47 9.04 2.26
C SER A 42 -6.16 9.96 3.28
N GLU A 43 -6.84 11.00 2.81
CA GLU A 43 -7.69 11.87 3.63
C GLU A 43 -8.76 11.10 4.39
N THR A 44 -9.32 10.05 3.78
CA THR A 44 -10.34 9.22 4.42
C THR A 44 -9.75 8.48 5.62
N ALA A 45 -8.53 7.96 5.48
CA ALA A 45 -7.85 7.29 6.57
C ALA A 45 -7.49 8.27 7.70
N ILE A 46 -7.02 9.48 7.36
CA ILE A 46 -6.76 10.53 8.37
C ILE A 46 -8.04 10.89 9.16
N LEU A 47 -9.19 10.96 8.48
CA LEU A 47 -10.46 11.37 9.09
C LEU A 47 -11.17 10.25 9.86
N LYS A 48 -11.00 8.99 9.45
CA LYS A 48 -11.85 7.88 9.95
C LYS A 48 -11.09 6.80 10.73
N GLU A 49 -9.81 6.58 10.44
CA GLU A 49 -9.05 5.46 11.01
C GLU A 49 -8.26 5.88 12.26
N PRO A 50 -7.96 4.99 13.21
CA PRO A 50 -7.24 5.30 14.45
C PRO A 50 -5.71 5.39 14.28
N TRP A 51 -5.23 6.12 13.26
CA TRP A 51 -3.82 6.16 12.83
C TRP A 51 -2.83 6.75 13.85
N THR A 52 -3.31 7.58 14.79
CA THR A 52 -2.43 8.35 15.69
C THR A 52 -1.68 7.50 16.71
N ALA A 53 -2.16 6.28 17.00
CA ALA A 53 -1.60 5.42 18.03
C ALA A 53 -0.24 4.82 17.64
N SER A 54 -0.07 4.49 16.36
CA SER A 54 1.14 3.84 15.83
C SER A 54 2.03 4.78 15.02
N CYS A 55 1.52 5.96 14.64
CA CYS A 55 2.23 6.95 13.85
C CYS A 55 3.37 7.61 14.64
N ALA A 56 4.60 7.41 14.17
CA ALA A 56 5.81 8.08 14.62
C ALA A 56 6.00 9.43 13.92
N LEU A 57 5.66 9.50 12.63
CA LEU A 57 5.80 10.70 11.82
C LEU A 57 4.68 10.79 10.78
N LEU A 58 4.04 11.95 10.71
CA LEU A 58 3.08 12.27 9.66
C LEU A 58 3.72 13.24 8.65
N VAL A 59 3.71 12.87 7.38
CA VAL A 59 4.39 13.59 6.31
C VAL A 59 3.40 14.10 5.28
N PHE A 60 3.49 15.39 4.95
CA PHE A 60 2.75 16.03 3.86
C PHE A 60 3.70 16.43 2.73
N PRO A 61 3.63 15.76 1.56
CA PRO A 61 4.47 16.06 0.41
C PRO A 61 4.15 17.39 -0.28
N GLY A 62 4.93 17.71 -1.32
CA GLY A 62 4.68 18.81 -2.24
C GLY A 62 3.41 18.65 -3.09
N GLY A 63 2.94 19.77 -3.65
CA GLY A 63 1.74 19.85 -4.48
C GLY A 63 0.99 21.18 -4.37
N ALA A 64 -0.33 21.14 -4.19
CA ALA A 64 -1.22 22.29 -4.05
C ALA A 64 -1.96 22.24 -2.69
N ASP A 65 -1.57 23.12 -1.77
CA ASP A 65 -2.00 23.09 -0.37
C ASP A 65 -3.52 23.31 -0.17
N LEU A 66 -4.20 24.00 -1.08
CA LEU A 66 -5.65 24.14 -1.07
C LEU A 66 -6.38 22.79 -1.20
N GLY A 67 -5.76 21.78 -1.84
CA GLY A 67 -6.30 20.42 -1.87
C GLY A 67 -6.34 19.79 -0.48
N TYR A 68 -5.30 20.01 0.33
CA TYR A 68 -5.25 19.60 1.74
C TYR A 68 -6.34 20.30 2.52
N CYS A 69 -6.45 21.63 2.37
CA CYS A 69 -7.44 22.45 3.06
C CYS A 69 -8.88 21.98 2.75
N ARG A 70 -9.22 21.75 1.48
CA ARG A 70 -10.55 21.27 1.07
C ARG A 70 -10.91 19.93 1.70
N SER A 71 -9.92 19.08 1.96
CA SER A 71 -10.13 17.70 2.38
C SER A 71 -10.07 17.53 3.91
N LEU A 72 -9.29 18.36 4.60
CA LEU A 72 -8.91 18.14 6.01
C LEU A 72 -9.28 19.30 6.95
N ASN A 73 -9.71 20.47 6.45
CA ASN A 73 -10.16 21.56 7.32
C ASN A 73 -11.29 21.12 8.25
N GLY A 74 -11.27 21.64 9.48
CA GLY A 74 -12.11 21.19 10.57
C GLY A 74 -11.56 19.93 11.24
N GLU A 75 -12.20 18.78 11.04
CA GLU A 75 -11.91 17.57 11.82
C GLU A 75 -10.52 16.98 11.55
N GLY A 76 -10.08 16.95 10.30
CA GLY A 76 -8.75 16.43 9.95
C GLY A 76 -7.64 17.20 10.65
N ASN A 77 -7.67 18.53 10.55
CA ASN A 77 -6.69 19.41 11.20
C ASN A 77 -6.74 19.35 12.72
N ARG A 78 -7.92 19.20 13.33
CA ARG A 78 -8.02 18.96 14.78
C ARG A 78 -7.28 17.70 15.18
N ARG A 79 -7.48 16.59 14.47
CA ARG A 79 -6.83 15.31 14.74
C ARG A 79 -5.32 15.39 14.56
N ILE A 80 -4.86 16.00 13.46
CA ILE A 80 -3.43 16.21 13.18
C ILE A 80 -2.80 17.09 14.28
N SER A 81 -3.44 18.21 14.62
CA SER A 81 -2.93 19.12 15.65
C SER A 81 -2.86 18.47 17.02
N GLN A 82 -3.87 17.68 17.41
CA GLN A 82 -3.86 16.94 18.67
C GLN A 82 -2.75 15.88 18.69
N TYR A 83 -2.55 15.15 17.58
CA TYR A 83 -1.47 14.18 17.45
C TYR A 83 -0.10 14.83 17.69
N VAL A 84 0.20 15.93 17.00
CA VAL A 84 1.49 16.62 17.17
C VAL A 84 1.63 17.17 18.60
N ARG A 85 0.60 17.86 19.12
CA ARG A 85 0.64 18.44 20.48
C ARG A 85 0.85 17.40 21.58
N ARG A 86 0.48 16.13 21.36
CA ARG A 86 0.64 14.99 22.28
C ARG A 86 1.91 14.16 21.99
N GLY A 87 2.97 14.80 21.50
CA GLY A 87 4.26 14.13 21.26
C GLY A 87 4.38 13.43 19.91
N GLY A 88 3.55 13.79 18.93
CA GLY A 88 3.70 13.38 17.53
C GLY A 88 4.68 14.27 16.77
N ALA A 89 5.18 13.77 15.63
CA ALA A 89 6.02 14.53 14.71
C ALA A 89 5.31 14.81 13.39
N TYR A 90 5.49 16.01 12.85
CA TYR A 90 5.01 16.45 11.53
C TYR A 90 6.18 16.86 10.62
N LEU A 91 6.12 16.47 9.35
CA LEU A 91 7.08 16.92 8.33
C LEU A 91 6.32 17.38 7.08
N GLY A 92 6.48 18.65 6.72
CA GLY A 92 5.84 19.24 5.55
C GLY A 92 6.85 19.68 4.50
N PHE A 93 6.72 19.17 3.27
CA PHE A 93 7.57 19.56 2.14
C PHE A 93 6.81 20.50 1.20
N CYS A 94 7.40 21.65 0.86
CA CYS A 94 6.82 22.65 -0.06
C CYS A 94 5.34 22.95 0.31
N ALA A 95 4.36 22.56 -0.50
CA ALA A 95 2.91 22.60 -0.19
C ALA A 95 2.56 22.15 1.23
N GLY A 96 3.11 21.03 1.69
CA GLY A 96 2.93 20.53 3.05
C GLY A 96 3.59 21.41 4.12
N GLY A 97 4.64 22.14 3.75
CA GLY A 97 5.26 23.18 4.56
C GLY A 97 4.36 24.41 4.71
N TYR A 98 3.82 24.95 3.60
CA TYR A 98 2.85 26.05 3.63
C TYR A 98 1.61 25.69 4.45
N TYR A 99 1.11 24.46 4.29
CA TYR A 99 -0.05 23.96 5.01
C TYR A 99 0.12 23.96 6.54
N GLY A 100 1.35 23.79 7.04
CA GLY A 100 1.69 23.84 8.46
C GLY A 100 1.83 25.25 9.04
N THR A 101 1.66 26.31 8.26
CA THR A 101 1.85 27.70 8.71
C THR A 101 0.55 28.35 9.21
N SER A 102 0.61 29.62 9.65
CA SER A 102 -0.58 30.38 9.99
C SER A 102 -1.26 31.00 8.77
N LYS A 103 -0.44 31.42 7.79
CA LYS A 103 -0.86 32.09 6.57
C LYS A 103 0.06 31.68 5.42
N CYS A 104 -0.55 31.39 4.28
CA CYS A 104 0.15 31.17 3.02
C CYS A 104 -0.03 32.39 2.12
N GLU A 105 1.06 32.84 1.50
CA GLU A 105 1.09 33.87 0.45
C GLU A 105 1.91 33.35 -0.72
N PHE A 106 1.25 32.78 -1.73
CA PHE A 106 1.90 32.18 -2.89
C PHE A 106 1.55 32.92 -4.17
N GLU A 107 2.56 33.31 -4.97
CA GLU A 107 2.43 33.99 -6.27
C GLU A 107 1.47 35.20 -6.21
N VAL A 108 1.63 36.03 -5.16
CA VAL A 108 0.77 37.21 -4.92
C VAL A 108 0.82 38.17 -6.12
N GLY A 109 -0.34 38.57 -6.63
CA GLY A 109 -0.50 39.40 -7.81
C GLY A 109 -0.62 38.62 -9.13
N ASN A 110 -0.38 37.30 -9.12
CA ASN A 110 -0.58 36.45 -10.29
C ASN A 110 -1.98 35.84 -10.30
N LYS A 111 -2.91 36.44 -11.07
CA LYS A 111 -4.33 36.02 -11.11
C LYS A 111 -4.58 34.54 -11.39
N GLN A 112 -3.64 33.82 -12.00
CA GLN A 112 -3.80 32.39 -12.32
C GLN A 112 -3.24 31.46 -11.24
N MET A 113 -2.29 31.92 -10.42
CA MET A 113 -1.55 31.07 -9.47
C MET A 113 -1.62 31.56 -8.03
N GLU A 114 -2.20 32.74 -7.78
CA GLU A 114 -2.30 33.36 -6.48
C GLU A 114 -3.05 32.47 -5.48
N VAL A 115 -2.38 32.16 -4.37
CA VAL A 115 -2.97 31.47 -3.22
C VAL A 115 -2.63 32.25 -1.97
N VAL A 116 -3.62 32.97 -1.43
CA VAL A 116 -3.49 33.75 -0.21
C VAL A 116 -4.56 33.34 0.78
N GLY A 117 -4.17 33.02 2.02
CA GLY A 117 -5.15 32.81 3.08
C GLY A 117 -4.62 32.13 4.33
N PRO A 118 -5.45 32.01 5.36
CA PRO A 118 -5.10 31.34 6.61
C PRO A 118 -5.00 29.82 6.41
N ARG A 119 -4.25 29.16 7.31
CA ARG A 119 -4.18 27.71 7.44
C ARG A 119 -4.47 27.34 8.90
N GLU A 120 -5.19 26.23 9.13
CA GLU A 120 -5.68 25.89 10.48
C GLU A 120 -4.64 25.19 11.37
N LEU A 121 -3.60 24.58 10.80
CA LEU A 121 -2.59 23.83 11.58
C LEU A 121 -1.71 24.76 12.42
N GLN A 122 -1.24 25.86 11.84
CA GLN A 122 -0.52 26.94 12.55
C GLN A 122 0.66 26.46 13.40
N PHE A 123 1.38 25.43 12.96
CA PHE A 123 2.60 24.97 13.63
C PHE A 123 3.69 26.04 13.56
N TYR A 124 3.82 26.67 12.38
CA TYR A 124 4.57 27.92 12.25
C TYR A 124 3.62 29.11 12.44
N PRO A 125 3.86 30.00 13.42
CA PRO A 125 2.93 31.08 13.77
C PRO A 125 2.95 32.25 12.79
N GLY A 126 3.90 32.29 11.85
CA GLY A 126 4.04 33.35 10.85
C GLY A 126 3.51 32.96 9.47
N THR A 127 3.85 33.79 8.49
CA THR A 127 3.51 33.59 7.07
C THR A 127 4.60 32.79 6.37
N CYS A 128 4.21 31.83 5.53
CA CYS A 128 5.10 31.30 4.50
C CYS A 128 4.77 31.96 3.16
N ARG A 129 5.79 32.53 2.51
CA ARG A 129 5.66 33.31 1.29
C ARG A 129 6.41 32.65 0.14
N GLY A 130 5.75 32.40 -0.99
CA GLY A 130 6.36 31.78 -2.18
C GLY A 130 5.82 32.35 -3.49
N GLY A 131 6.30 31.94 -4.66
CA GLY A 131 7.52 31.17 -4.87
C GLY A 131 8.76 31.99 -4.51
N ALA A 132 9.65 31.43 -3.70
CA ALA A 132 10.90 32.07 -3.28
C ALA A 132 11.74 32.51 -4.49
N PHE A 133 11.60 31.82 -5.62
CA PHE A 133 12.16 32.19 -6.91
C PHE A 133 11.11 32.16 -8.02
N LYS A 134 11.24 33.07 -9.00
CA LYS A 134 10.36 33.18 -10.18
C LYS A 134 10.46 32.00 -11.14
N GLY A 135 9.41 31.82 -11.93
CA GLY A 135 9.38 30.90 -13.08
C GLY A 135 8.63 29.59 -12.85
N PHE A 136 8.06 29.40 -11.66
CA PHE A 136 7.24 28.23 -11.34
C PHE A 136 6.03 28.11 -12.27
N GLN A 137 5.72 26.89 -12.71
CA GLN A 137 4.47 26.57 -13.40
C GLN A 137 3.94 25.22 -12.92
N TYR A 138 2.64 25.15 -12.66
CA TYR A 138 1.99 23.89 -12.28
C TYR A 138 2.15 22.82 -13.37
N HIS A 139 2.34 21.57 -12.93
CA HIS A 139 2.48 20.40 -13.81
C HIS A 139 3.67 20.49 -14.78
N SER A 140 4.71 21.23 -14.41
CA SER A 140 5.90 21.45 -15.22
C SER A 140 7.13 21.52 -14.33
N GLU A 141 8.29 21.22 -14.92
CA GLU A 141 9.61 21.43 -14.33
C GLU A 141 10.13 22.86 -14.58
N ALA A 142 9.30 23.74 -15.16
CA ALA A 142 9.61 25.15 -15.33
C ALA A 142 9.77 25.83 -13.96
N GLY A 143 10.92 26.48 -13.77
CA GLY A 143 11.29 27.12 -12.50
C GLY A 143 12.10 26.23 -11.56
N ALA A 144 12.26 24.94 -11.88
CA ALA A 144 13.10 24.03 -11.14
C ALA A 144 14.55 24.51 -11.10
N ARG A 145 15.19 24.44 -9.93
CA ARG A 145 16.59 24.83 -9.75
C ARG A 145 17.26 24.10 -8.59
N PRO A 146 18.60 24.00 -8.58
CA PRO A 146 19.35 23.56 -7.42
C PRO A 146 19.51 24.74 -6.45
N ALA A 147 18.57 24.91 -5.52
CA ALA A 147 18.59 26.00 -4.55
C ALA A 147 19.65 25.76 -3.48
N GLU A 148 20.65 26.64 -3.40
CA GLU A 148 21.66 26.59 -2.34
C GLU A 148 21.09 27.09 -1.01
N VAL A 149 21.23 26.25 0.01
CA VAL A 149 20.85 26.55 1.38
C VAL A 149 22.06 26.44 2.31
N LYS A 150 22.16 27.39 3.25
CA LYS A 150 23.12 27.35 4.35
C LYS A 150 22.45 26.74 5.56
N ILE A 151 23.10 25.76 6.18
CA ILE A 151 22.55 25.01 7.32
C ILE A 151 23.02 25.63 8.63
N ASP A 152 22.10 25.80 9.57
CA ASP A 152 22.44 26.15 10.95
C ASP A 152 22.88 24.88 11.70
N GLN A 153 24.19 24.65 11.73
CA GLN A 153 24.78 23.49 12.42
C GLN A 153 24.50 23.50 13.92
N SER A 154 24.27 24.67 14.54
CA SER A 154 23.98 24.77 15.98
C SER A 154 22.61 24.21 16.35
N ALA A 155 21.70 24.10 15.38
CA ALA A 155 20.37 23.53 15.58
C ALA A 155 20.36 22.00 15.73
N PHE A 156 21.50 21.31 15.54
CA PHE A 156 21.60 19.84 15.58
C PHE A 156 22.56 19.35 16.68
N LYS A 157 22.14 18.34 17.45
CA LYS A 157 22.88 17.89 18.66
C LYS A 157 24.00 16.88 18.40
N SER A 158 23.98 16.15 17.29
CA SER A 158 24.93 15.06 17.02
C SER A 158 24.92 14.66 15.54
N GLY A 159 25.85 15.21 14.75
CA GLY A 159 26.08 14.78 13.37
C GLY A 159 26.95 15.76 12.58
N LEU A 160 27.77 15.26 11.65
CA LEU A 160 28.40 16.06 10.60
C LEU A 160 27.32 16.52 9.61
N VAL A 161 26.55 17.55 9.96
CA VAL A 161 25.61 18.17 9.03
C VAL A 161 26.41 19.10 8.09
N PRO A 162 26.19 19.08 6.76
CA PRO A 162 26.92 19.94 5.84
C PRO A 162 26.73 21.43 6.16
N GLN A 163 27.72 22.27 5.86
CA GLN A 163 27.62 23.72 6.05
C GLN A 163 26.64 24.37 5.07
N SER A 164 26.68 23.93 3.82
CA SER A 164 25.71 24.27 2.78
C SER A 164 25.47 23.07 1.87
N LEU A 165 24.33 23.07 1.18
CA LEU A 165 24.07 22.14 0.10
C LEU A 165 23.09 22.74 -0.91
N LYS A 166 23.05 22.15 -2.11
CA LYS A 166 22.01 22.43 -3.09
C LYS A 166 20.88 21.40 -2.96
N ILE A 167 19.64 21.89 -2.91
CA ILE A 167 18.43 21.06 -2.80
C ILE A 167 17.55 21.36 -4.00
N TYR A 168 16.86 20.34 -4.54
CA TYR A 168 15.85 20.53 -5.57
C TYR A 168 14.79 21.52 -5.08
N TYR A 169 14.48 22.52 -5.88
CA TYR A 169 13.45 23.51 -5.61
C TYR A 169 12.54 23.61 -6.82
N ASN A 170 11.23 23.58 -6.58
CA ASN A 170 10.21 23.90 -7.58
C ASN A 170 8.96 24.45 -6.85
N GLY A 171 8.79 25.78 -6.82
CA GLY A 171 7.62 26.43 -6.19
C GLY A 171 7.60 26.49 -4.65
N GLY A 172 8.74 26.30 -3.99
CA GLY A 172 8.89 26.39 -2.53
C GLY A 172 8.83 27.84 -1.98
N GLY A 173 8.62 27.96 -0.66
CA GLY A 173 8.45 29.26 0.01
C GLY A 173 9.52 29.57 1.04
N VAL A 174 9.50 30.79 1.56
CA VAL A 174 10.31 31.26 2.69
C VAL A 174 9.42 31.45 3.92
N PHE A 175 9.92 31.04 5.09
CA PHE A 175 9.25 31.26 6.37
C PHE A 175 9.62 32.65 6.90
N VAL A 176 8.70 33.61 6.74
CA VAL A 176 8.96 35.03 6.98
C VAL A 176 9.17 35.29 8.47
N ASP A 177 10.25 36.00 8.80
CA ASP A 177 10.58 36.45 10.17
C ASP A 177 10.76 35.32 11.20
N ALA A 178 11.27 34.15 10.78
CA ALA A 178 11.46 33.00 11.67
C ALA A 178 12.21 33.34 12.97
N GLY A 179 13.20 34.24 12.91
CA GLY A 179 13.95 34.71 14.09
C GLY A 179 13.08 35.41 15.16
N LYS A 180 11.98 36.07 14.78
CA LYS A 180 11.06 36.73 15.73
C LYS A 180 10.22 35.74 16.53
N PHE A 181 10.18 34.47 16.12
CA PHE A 181 9.38 33.42 16.76
C PHE A 181 10.22 32.46 17.62
N LYS A 182 11.47 32.80 17.91
CA LYS A 182 12.35 31.99 18.77
C LYS A 182 11.74 31.71 20.14
N ASP A 183 11.10 32.72 20.75
CA ASP A 183 10.41 32.58 22.04
C ASP A 183 9.17 31.69 21.98
N LYS A 184 8.65 31.42 20.77
CA LYS A 184 7.56 30.46 20.52
C LYS A 184 8.08 29.07 20.14
N GLY A 185 9.37 28.81 20.31
CA GLY A 185 9.98 27.51 20.02
C GLY A 185 10.24 27.26 18.53
N VAL A 186 10.39 28.32 17.74
CA VAL A 186 10.83 28.22 16.34
C VAL A 186 12.35 28.29 16.25
N GLU A 187 12.95 27.37 15.51
CA GLU A 187 14.38 27.34 15.19
C GLU A 187 14.55 27.28 13.67
N THR A 188 15.41 28.13 13.11
CA THR A 188 15.78 28.06 11.69
C THR A 188 16.80 26.94 11.50
N LEU A 189 16.52 25.98 10.62
CA LEU A 189 17.45 24.89 10.30
C LEU A 189 18.29 25.20 9.06
N ALA A 190 17.72 25.92 8.10
CA ALA A 190 18.41 26.31 6.88
C ALA A 190 17.88 27.64 6.33
N THR A 191 18.74 28.43 5.69
CA THR A 191 18.40 29.69 5.02
C THR A 191 18.81 29.66 3.55
N TYR A 192 18.03 30.29 2.67
CA TYR A 192 18.42 30.48 1.28
C TYR A 192 19.67 31.38 1.19
N VAL A 193 20.65 30.97 0.37
CA VAL A 193 21.88 31.76 0.15
C VAL A 193 21.66 32.85 -0.88
N HIS A 194 20.92 32.54 -1.95
CA HIS A 194 20.68 33.48 -3.02
C HIS A 194 19.57 34.48 -2.67
N PRO A 195 19.61 35.69 -3.25
CA PRO A 195 18.48 36.61 -3.19
C PRO A 195 17.20 35.92 -3.65
N ILE A 196 16.20 35.95 -2.79
CA ILE A 196 14.85 35.48 -3.09
C ILE A 196 14.00 36.63 -3.63
N GLU A 197 12.98 36.30 -4.41
CA GLU A 197 12.12 37.26 -5.12
C GLU A 197 10.98 37.80 -4.26
N VAL A 198 10.90 37.33 -3.01
CA VAL A 198 9.87 37.69 -2.04
C VAL A 198 10.53 38.16 -0.74
N GLU A 199 9.86 39.02 0.01
CA GLU A 199 10.36 39.46 1.32
C GLU A 199 10.32 38.29 2.32
N GLY A 200 11.49 37.90 2.85
CA GLY A 200 11.67 36.79 3.78
C GLY A 200 12.04 37.19 5.22
N GLY A 201 12.17 38.48 5.51
CA GLY A 201 12.70 39.01 6.77
C GLY A 201 14.23 39.09 6.79
N GLU A 202 14.82 39.26 7.98
CA GLU A 202 16.28 39.46 8.18
C GLU A 202 17.13 38.28 7.67
N ALA A 203 16.61 37.06 7.81
CA ALA A 203 17.25 35.84 7.32
C ALA A 203 16.19 34.97 6.62
N PRO A 204 16.29 34.74 5.30
CA PRO A 204 15.27 34.02 4.54
C PRO A 204 15.30 32.52 4.86
N ALA A 205 14.52 32.13 5.87
CA ALA A 205 14.46 30.75 6.35
C ALA A 205 13.82 29.83 5.30
N ALA A 206 14.60 28.87 4.82
CA ALA A 206 14.18 27.83 3.88
C ALA A 206 13.60 26.60 4.59
N VAL A 207 14.08 26.32 5.81
CA VAL A 207 13.61 25.20 6.64
C VAL A 207 13.52 25.65 8.10
N VAL A 208 12.39 25.37 8.75
CA VAL A 208 12.15 25.70 10.16
C VAL A 208 11.73 24.48 10.96
N TYR A 209 12.19 24.41 12.20
CA TYR A 209 11.68 23.51 13.24
C TYR A 209 10.75 24.31 14.15
N CYS A 210 9.61 23.74 14.50
CA CYS A 210 8.62 24.34 15.39
C CYS A 210 8.33 23.36 16.54
N LYS A 211 8.55 23.79 17.78
CA LYS A 211 8.10 23.05 18.96
C LYS A 211 6.59 23.23 19.12
N VAL A 212 5.84 22.12 19.17
CA VAL A 212 4.37 22.15 19.21
C VAL A 212 3.86 21.25 20.33
N GLY A 213 3.52 21.83 21.47
CA GLY A 213 3.16 21.07 22.67
C GLY A 213 4.29 20.12 23.07
N GLU A 214 3.97 18.84 23.28
CA GLU A 214 4.98 17.81 23.56
C GLU A 214 5.72 17.34 22.31
N GLY A 215 5.16 17.53 21.12
CA GLY A 215 5.74 17.11 19.83
C GLY A 215 6.48 18.21 19.10
N ALA A 216 6.59 18.07 17.78
CA ALA A 216 7.29 19.02 16.92
C ALA A 216 6.89 18.91 15.43
N ALA A 217 7.16 19.97 14.68
CA ALA A 217 7.00 20.02 13.23
C ALA A 217 8.29 20.54 12.56
N ILE A 218 8.65 19.98 11.40
CA ILE A 218 9.61 20.59 10.48
C ILE A 218 8.88 20.94 9.19
N LEU A 219 9.07 22.17 8.71
CA LEU A 219 8.48 22.68 7.48
C LEU A 219 9.59 23.12 6.53
N THR A 220 9.50 22.72 5.27
CA THR A 220 10.50 23.05 4.25
C THR A 220 9.86 23.81 3.09
N GLY A 221 10.58 24.81 2.58
CA GLY A 221 10.35 25.41 1.27
C GLY A 221 10.87 24.52 0.13
N PRO A 222 12.17 24.18 0.09
CA PRO A 222 12.72 23.31 -0.94
C PRO A 222 12.38 21.83 -0.66
N HIS A 223 12.77 20.94 -1.56
CA HIS A 223 12.40 19.53 -1.57
C HIS A 223 13.59 18.60 -1.24
N PRO A 224 14.00 18.47 0.04
CA PRO A 224 15.07 17.55 0.43
C PRO A 224 14.70 16.08 0.24
N GLU A 225 13.43 15.75 0.00
CA GLU A 225 12.96 14.40 -0.31
C GLU A 225 13.25 13.96 -1.75
N PHE A 226 13.57 14.90 -2.66
CA PHE A 226 13.87 14.58 -4.04
C PHE A 226 15.33 14.11 -4.19
N ALA A 227 15.52 12.86 -4.62
CA ALA A 227 16.81 12.30 -4.98
C ALA A 227 17.08 12.53 -6.47
N ALA A 228 18.30 12.90 -6.85
CA ALA A 228 18.62 13.30 -8.22
C ALA A 228 18.41 12.16 -9.21
N VAL A 229 18.73 10.93 -8.81
CA VAL A 229 18.55 9.70 -9.60
C VAL A 229 17.10 9.44 -10.07
N ASN A 230 16.12 10.10 -9.45
CA ASN A 230 14.70 9.92 -9.75
C ASN A 230 14.09 11.05 -10.59
N LEU A 231 14.87 12.09 -10.87
CA LEU A 231 14.44 13.21 -11.70
C LEU A 231 14.46 12.81 -13.18
N ASP A 232 13.49 13.32 -13.96
CA ASP A 232 13.38 12.99 -15.38
C ASP A 232 14.52 13.62 -16.21
N HIS A 233 15.49 12.80 -16.62
CA HIS A 233 16.59 13.21 -17.49
C HIS A 233 16.15 13.53 -18.94
N THR A 234 14.91 13.19 -19.33
CA THR A 234 14.39 13.34 -20.71
C THR A 234 13.56 14.60 -20.91
N THR A 235 13.34 15.38 -19.85
CA THR A 235 12.60 16.65 -19.91
C THR A 235 13.29 17.63 -20.87
N ARG A 236 12.52 18.17 -21.84
CA ARG A 236 13.01 19.07 -22.90
C ARG A 236 13.28 20.51 -22.43
N ILE A 237 13.44 20.74 -21.13
CA ILE A 237 13.72 22.07 -20.58
C ILE A 237 15.23 22.36 -20.71
N PRO A 238 15.62 23.49 -21.33
CA PRO A 238 17.03 23.85 -21.46
C PRO A 238 17.75 23.90 -20.11
N GLY A 239 18.86 23.17 -19.99
CA GLY A 239 19.69 23.14 -18.78
C GLY A 239 19.21 22.21 -17.66
N TYR A 240 18.09 21.50 -17.83
CA TYR A 240 17.56 20.59 -16.80
C TYR A 240 18.48 19.40 -16.52
N SER A 241 19.11 18.81 -17.54
CA SER A 241 20.08 17.71 -17.34
C SER A 241 21.24 18.14 -16.44
N LYS A 242 21.80 19.33 -16.67
CA LYS A 242 22.87 19.91 -15.85
C LYS A 242 22.40 20.16 -14.41
N LEU A 243 21.16 20.60 -14.22
CA LEU A 243 20.56 20.72 -12.88
C LEU A 243 20.56 19.37 -12.16
N VAL A 244 20.18 18.27 -12.83
CA VAL A 244 20.15 16.94 -12.21
C VAL A 244 21.56 16.47 -11.84
N GLU A 245 22.55 16.70 -12.71
CA GLU A 245 23.97 16.42 -12.41
C GLU A 245 24.48 17.21 -11.20
N GLU A 246 24.13 18.50 -11.10
CA GLU A 246 24.48 19.33 -9.94
C GLU A 246 23.83 18.82 -8.65
N LEU A 247 22.56 18.39 -8.70
CA LEU A 247 21.88 17.82 -7.54
C LEU A 247 22.46 16.47 -7.12
N ALA A 248 22.87 15.63 -8.09
CA ALA A 248 23.48 14.33 -7.82
C ALA A 248 24.78 14.47 -7.01
N ALA A 249 25.58 15.51 -7.28
CA ALA A 249 26.78 15.82 -6.49
C ALA A 249 26.47 16.18 -5.02
N HIS A 250 25.23 16.61 -4.72
CA HIS A 250 24.77 16.97 -3.38
C HIS A 250 23.86 15.92 -2.72
N ASP A 251 23.65 14.74 -3.32
CA ASP A 251 22.74 13.72 -2.78
C ASP A 251 23.19 13.15 -1.43
N GLY A 252 24.51 12.99 -1.23
CA GLY A 252 25.10 12.60 0.06
C GLY A 252 24.83 13.66 1.15
N PRO A 253 25.27 14.92 0.96
CA PRO A 253 24.93 16.03 1.86
C PRO A 253 23.43 16.19 2.13
N ARG A 254 22.57 16.06 1.10
CA ARG A 254 21.10 16.11 1.22
C ARG A 254 20.58 15.00 2.13
N THR A 255 21.06 13.78 1.92
CA THR A 255 20.69 12.62 2.73
C THR A 255 21.10 12.83 4.19
N THR A 256 22.31 13.30 4.44
CA THR A 256 22.79 13.61 5.80
C THR A 256 21.96 14.70 6.47
N PHE A 257 21.62 15.76 5.75
CA PHE A 257 20.75 16.82 6.24
C PHE A 257 19.35 16.30 6.59
N LEU A 258 18.73 15.50 5.71
CA LEU A 258 17.40 14.94 5.98
C LEU A 258 17.42 13.94 7.15
N LYS A 259 18.46 13.10 7.29
CA LYS A 259 18.67 12.25 8.46
C LYS A 259 18.75 13.07 9.75
N ALA A 260 19.44 14.20 9.72
CA ALA A 260 19.54 15.10 10.87
C ALA A 260 18.17 15.72 11.24
N CYS A 261 17.37 16.13 10.25
CA CYS A 261 16.00 16.59 10.45
C CYS A 261 15.09 15.51 11.07
N LEU A 262 15.13 14.27 10.54
CA LEU A 262 14.38 13.14 11.07
C LEU A 262 14.80 12.80 12.51
N SER A 263 16.09 12.82 12.80
CA SER A 263 16.62 12.61 14.15
C SER A 263 16.19 13.73 15.12
N LYS A 264 16.14 14.98 14.65
CA LYS A 264 15.64 16.13 15.45
C LYS A 264 14.14 16.01 15.75
N LEU A 265 13.36 15.35 14.89
CA LEU A 265 11.97 14.98 15.14
C LEU A 265 11.80 13.76 16.07
N GLY A 266 12.91 13.12 16.50
CA GLY A 266 12.90 11.99 17.42
C GLY A 266 12.81 10.62 16.74
N LEU A 267 13.05 10.52 15.43
CA LEU A 267 13.09 9.24 14.72
C LEU A 267 14.48 8.60 14.79
N VAL A 268 14.49 7.26 14.78
CA VAL A 268 15.71 6.45 14.63
C VAL A 268 16.03 6.24 13.14
N VAL A 269 17.03 6.95 12.64
CA VAL A 269 17.49 6.82 11.25
C VAL A 269 18.42 5.62 11.06
N GLY A 270 18.36 4.98 9.89
CA GLY A 270 19.28 3.90 9.52
C GLY A 270 20.71 4.40 9.35
N GLN A 271 21.70 3.64 9.84
CA GLN A 271 23.12 3.99 9.68
C GLN A 271 23.56 3.88 8.20
N GLU A 272 23.08 2.86 7.49
CA GLU A 272 23.24 2.70 6.04
C GLU A 272 21.92 3.04 5.33
N THR A 273 21.99 3.70 4.16
CA THR A 273 20.81 3.83 3.28
C THR A 273 20.45 2.44 2.80
N SER A 274 19.37 1.86 3.35
CA SER A 274 18.85 0.56 2.93
C SER A 274 18.59 0.59 1.43
N VAL A 275 19.25 -0.27 0.67
CA VAL A 275 18.89 -0.55 -0.73
C VAL A 275 17.42 -0.97 -0.72
N ALA A 276 16.63 -0.49 -1.69
CA ALA A 276 15.24 -0.90 -1.82
C ALA A 276 15.19 -2.44 -1.87
N PRO A 277 14.25 -3.10 -1.16
CA PRO A 277 14.28 -4.54 -1.03
C PRO A 277 14.19 -5.17 -2.42
N SER A 278 15.20 -5.98 -2.75
CA SER A 278 15.22 -6.75 -3.98
C SER A 278 14.06 -7.74 -3.96
N LEU A 279 13.37 -7.89 -5.09
CA LEU A 279 12.35 -8.94 -5.22
C LEU A 279 12.97 -10.30 -4.88
N SER A 280 12.27 -11.07 -4.06
CA SER A 280 12.73 -12.40 -3.68
C SER A 280 12.63 -13.36 -4.87
N ARG A 281 13.30 -14.51 -4.75
CA ARG A 281 12.98 -15.64 -5.63
C ARG A 281 11.54 -16.08 -5.36
N LEU A 282 10.90 -16.60 -6.41
CA LEU A 282 9.58 -17.19 -6.37
C LEU A 282 9.74 -18.71 -6.31
N HIS A 283 9.14 -19.34 -5.33
CA HIS A 283 9.21 -20.78 -5.12
C HIS A 283 7.90 -21.41 -5.54
N LEU A 284 7.94 -22.17 -6.65
CA LEU A 284 6.82 -22.94 -7.15
C LEU A 284 6.89 -24.35 -6.56
N SER A 285 5.85 -24.73 -5.84
CA SER A 285 5.77 -26.01 -5.12
C SER A 285 4.38 -26.61 -5.23
N SER A 286 4.25 -27.87 -4.86
CA SER A 286 2.98 -28.60 -4.88
C SER A 286 2.92 -29.50 -3.65
N GLY A 287 1.69 -29.81 -3.21
CA GLY A 287 1.47 -30.90 -2.26
C GLY A 287 2.05 -32.22 -2.76
N PHE A 288 2.26 -32.38 -4.06
CA PHE A 288 2.87 -33.54 -4.70
C PHE A 288 3.98 -33.06 -5.64
N PRO A 289 5.27 -33.08 -5.22
CA PRO A 289 6.37 -32.53 -6.00
C PRO A 289 6.46 -33.07 -7.44
N TYR A 290 6.13 -34.35 -7.65
CA TYR A 290 6.10 -34.99 -8.97
C TYR A 290 5.12 -34.35 -9.98
N LEU A 291 4.21 -33.47 -9.55
CA LEU A 291 3.31 -32.73 -10.43
C LEU A 291 3.95 -31.46 -11.01
N ILE A 292 5.06 -30.98 -10.45
CA ILE A 292 5.73 -29.77 -10.95
C ILE A 292 6.29 -29.97 -12.36
N PRO A 293 6.96 -31.10 -12.69
CA PRO A 293 7.38 -31.37 -14.06
C PRO A 293 6.21 -31.39 -15.06
N GLU A 294 5.06 -31.95 -14.68
CA GLU A 294 3.85 -31.97 -15.51
C GLU A 294 3.32 -30.56 -15.76
N LEU A 295 3.29 -29.72 -14.72
CA LEU A 295 2.90 -28.31 -14.84
C LEU A 295 3.86 -27.54 -15.76
N LEU A 296 5.18 -27.72 -15.60
CA LEU A 296 6.18 -27.09 -16.46
C LEU A 296 6.06 -27.56 -17.93
N ALA A 297 5.77 -28.85 -18.15
CA ALA A 297 5.50 -29.37 -19.48
C ALA A 297 4.26 -28.71 -20.11
N SER A 298 3.21 -28.43 -19.32
CA SER A 298 2.05 -27.67 -19.79
C SER A 298 2.38 -26.23 -20.21
N TRP A 299 3.50 -25.68 -19.69
CA TRP A 299 4.00 -24.35 -20.05
C TRP A 299 4.99 -24.35 -21.22
N SER A 300 5.32 -25.50 -21.81
CA SER A 300 6.27 -25.59 -22.95
C SER A 300 5.96 -24.63 -24.11
N GLY A 301 4.68 -24.38 -24.39
CA GLY A 301 4.25 -23.46 -25.45
C GLY A 301 4.43 -21.96 -25.16
N ILE A 302 4.82 -21.59 -23.94
CA ILE A 302 5.07 -20.20 -23.51
C ILE A 302 6.48 -19.98 -22.96
N ILE A 303 7.25 -21.06 -22.77
CA ILE A 303 8.64 -20.99 -22.32
C ILE A 303 9.51 -20.66 -23.53
N GLU A 304 10.13 -19.49 -23.51
CA GLU A 304 11.15 -19.09 -24.46
C GLU A 304 12.52 -19.56 -23.98
N LYS A 305 13.25 -20.28 -24.84
CA LYS A 305 14.65 -20.67 -24.57
C LYS A 305 15.59 -19.64 -25.17
N LYS A 306 16.45 -19.06 -24.34
CA LYS A 306 17.49 -18.11 -24.77
C LYS A 306 18.80 -18.47 -24.07
N ASP A 307 19.86 -18.72 -24.85
CA ASP A 307 21.20 -19.03 -24.35
C ASP A 307 21.25 -20.21 -23.36
N GLY A 308 20.38 -21.22 -23.56
CA GLY A 308 20.27 -22.38 -22.68
C GLY A 308 19.38 -22.18 -21.44
N GLU A 309 18.93 -20.96 -21.20
CA GLU A 309 18.05 -20.59 -20.08
C GLU A 309 16.59 -20.49 -20.53
N GLU A 310 15.66 -20.74 -19.60
CA GLU A 310 14.22 -20.77 -19.85
C GLU A 310 13.53 -19.54 -19.26
N TYR A 311 12.76 -18.82 -20.07
CA TYR A 311 12.07 -17.59 -19.66
C TYR A 311 10.57 -17.64 -20.01
N ILE A 312 9.76 -16.99 -19.19
CA ILE A 312 8.36 -16.69 -19.47
C ILE A 312 8.19 -15.17 -19.50
N LYS A 313 7.75 -14.60 -20.61
CA LYS A 313 7.53 -13.16 -20.75
C LYS A 313 6.05 -12.82 -20.62
N GLY A 314 5.64 -12.22 -19.52
CA GLY A 314 4.33 -11.62 -19.31
C GLY A 314 4.21 -10.24 -19.98
N GLU A 315 3.06 -9.58 -19.77
CA GLU A 315 2.79 -8.25 -20.31
C GLU A 315 3.73 -7.17 -19.75
N ASN A 316 4.02 -7.24 -18.44
CA ASN A 316 4.91 -6.29 -17.77
C ASN A 316 6.01 -6.98 -16.96
N ASP A 317 6.03 -8.30 -16.88
CA ASP A 317 6.91 -9.06 -16.01
C ASP A 317 7.63 -10.14 -16.82
N THR A 318 8.96 -10.24 -16.70
CA THR A 318 9.71 -11.39 -17.24
C THR A 318 10.08 -12.32 -16.09
N PHE A 319 9.87 -13.62 -16.27
CA PHE A 319 10.21 -14.66 -15.31
C PHE A 319 11.32 -15.54 -15.89
N HIS A 320 12.37 -15.77 -15.13
CA HIS A 320 13.46 -16.69 -15.46
C HIS A 320 13.29 -17.97 -14.62
N ILE A 321 13.22 -19.12 -15.27
CA ILE A 321 13.04 -20.43 -14.62
C ILE A 321 14.42 -20.99 -14.26
N GLU A 322 14.74 -21.00 -12.96
CA GLU A 322 15.99 -21.53 -12.42
C GLU A 322 15.83 -23.02 -12.06
N LYS A 323 16.30 -23.92 -12.92
CA LYS A 323 16.33 -25.37 -12.61
C LYS A 323 17.35 -25.67 -11.51
N GLN A 324 17.04 -26.61 -10.62
CA GLN A 324 17.95 -26.98 -9.52
C GLN A 324 19.34 -27.44 -10.02
N GLU A 325 19.41 -28.09 -11.19
CA GLU A 325 20.66 -28.56 -11.82
C GLU A 325 21.60 -27.42 -12.25
N THR A 326 21.07 -26.25 -12.64
CA THR A 326 21.86 -25.09 -13.07
C THR A 326 22.24 -24.15 -11.93
N ARG A 327 21.71 -24.37 -10.71
CA ARG A 327 21.93 -23.55 -9.51
C ARG A 327 23.38 -23.56 -9.00
N TRP A 328 24.15 -24.60 -9.33
CA TRP A 328 25.57 -24.75 -9.00
C TRP A 328 26.49 -24.76 -10.24
N SER A 329 26.00 -24.35 -11.41
CA SER A 329 26.89 -24.20 -12.58
C SER A 329 27.92 -23.09 -12.29
N THR A 330 29.17 -23.32 -12.68
CA THR A 330 30.27 -22.37 -12.50
C THR A 330 29.98 -21.00 -13.13
N THR A 331 29.15 -20.97 -14.19
CA THR A 331 28.69 -19.77 -14.91
C THR A 331 27.60 -18.99 -14.16
N SER A 332 26.72 -19.67 -13.41
CA SER A 332 25.66 -19.04 -12.59
C SER A 332 26.23 -18.42 -11.30
N LEU A 333 27.27 -19.04 -10.74
CA LEU A 333 27.99 -18.55 -9.56
C LEU A 333 28.84 -17.31 -9.88
N THR A 334 29.44 -17.23 -11.06
CA THR A 334 30.22 -16.05 -11.51
C THR A 334 29.34 -14.82 -11.72
N LYS A 335 28.10 -14.99 -12.20
CA LYS A 335 27.12 -13.89 -12.31
C LYS A 335 26.50 -13.45 -10.97
N SER A 336 26.72 -14.20 -9.90
CA SER A 336 26.09 -13.98 -8.58
C SER A 336 27.06 -13.46 -7.51
N LEU A 337 28.34 -13.29 -7.83
CA LEU A 337 29.35 -12.72 -6.93
C LEU A 337 29.40 -11.20 -7.10
N PRO A 338 29.59 -10.42 -6.01
CA PRO A 338 29.95 -9.00 -6.13
C PRO A 338 31.33 -8.89 -6.76
N ASP A 339 31.49 -8.04 -7.79
CA ASP A 339 32.74 -7.88 -8.53
C ASP A 339 33.94 -7.61 -7.60
N VAL A 340 34.92 -8.52 -7.63
CA VAL A 340 36.29 -8.23 -7.22
C VAL A 340 37.04 -7.85 -8.50
N PRO A 341 37.76 -6.71 -8.55
CA PRO A 341 38.31 -6.21 -9.79
C PRO A 341 39.47 -7.09 -10.26
N ALA A 342 39.28 -7.81 -11.36
CA ALA A 342 40.36 -8.42 -12.13
C ALA A 342 40.61 -7.61 -13.40
N GLN A 343 41.87 -7.28 -13.62
CA GLN A 343 42.37 -6.45 -14.72
C GLN A 343 42.15 -7.10 -16.09
N ASP A 344 41.90 -6.22 -17.06
CA ASP A 344 42.06 -6.39 -18.50
C ASP A 344 41.17 -7.41 -19.22
N SER A 345 40.04 -6.92 -19.75
CA SER A 345 39.80 -6.88 -21.21
C SER A 345 38.44 -6.22 -21.54
N GLN A 346 38.52 -5.15 -22.33
CA GLN A 346 37.48 -4.42 -23.07
C GLN A 346 36.02 -4.92 -22.91
N ALA A 347 35.35 -4.45 -21.86
CA ALA A 347 33.90 -4.60 -21.67
C ALA A 347 33.20 -3.23 -21.80
N SER A 348 32.06 -3.25 -22.51
CA SER A 348 31.09 -2.16 -22.57
C SER A 348 30.74 -1.64 -21.19
N LYS A 349 30.77 -0.30 -21.03
CA LYS A 349 30.39 0.44 -19.83
C LYS A 349 29.02 -0.02 -19.30
N GLU A 350 29.01 -0.89 -18.30
CA GLU A 350 27.86 -1.08 -17.41
C GLU A 350 27.92 -0.01 -16.32
N THR A 351 26.81 0.71 -16.18
CA THR A 351 26.58 1.79 -15.21
C THR A 351 26.58 1.24 -13.77
N PRO A 352 27.01 2.00 -12.76
CA PRO A 352 26.97 1.54 -11.36
C PRO A 352 25.52 1.30 -10.94
N ALA A 353 25.31 0.35 -10.02
CA ALA A 353 24.01 -0.04 -9.47
C ALA A 353 23.03 1.15 -9.35
N ASP A 354 21.95 1.11 -10.12
CA ASP A 354 20.97 2.17 -10.23
C ASP A 354 20.24 2.35 -8.90
N ASP A 355 20.63 3.38 -8.15
CA ASP A 355 20.03 3.73 -6.87
C ASP A 355 18.62 4.34 -7.03
N GLY A 356 18.09 4.46 -8.26
CA GLY A 356 16.79 5.04 -8.60
C GLY A 356 15.56 4.32 -8.05
N ILE A 357 14.39 4.89 -8.33
CA ILE A 357 13.08 4.28 -8.13
C ILE A 357 13.04 3.10 -9.07
N ILE A 358 13.21 1.93 -8.47
CA ILE A 358 13.21 0.67 -9.16
C ILE A 358 11.89 0.52 -9.93
N ASP A 359 11.98 0.45 -11.27
CA ASP A 359 10.88 -0.08 -12.07
C ASP A 359 10.85 -1.59 -11.88
N TYR A 360 10.03 -2.00 -10.91
CA TYR A 360 9.89 -3.41 -10.60
C TYR A 360 9.32 -4.22 -11.77
N ASN A 361 8.70 -3.63 -12.79
CA ASN A 361 8.26 -4.34 -13.99
C ASN A 361 9.47 -4.80 -14.83
N ALA A 362 10.47 -3.94 -14.99
CA ALA A 362 11.69 -4.24 -15.75
C ALA A 362 12.58 -5.33 -15.11
N ILE A 363 12.48 -5.54 -13.79
CA ILE A 363 13.24 -6.60 -13.10
C ILE A 363 12.77 -7.98 -13.58
N THR A 364 13.70 -8.84 -13.99
CA THR A 364 13.41 -10.26 -14.24
C THR A 364 13.22 -11.00 -12.92
N LYS A 365 12.05 -11.62 -12.73
CA LYS A 365 11.70 -12.39 -11.53
C LYS A 365 12.23 -13.81 -11.66
N ARG A 366 12.90 -14.30 -10.63
CA ARG A 366 13.46 -15.66 -10.63
C ARG A 366 12.46 -16.66 -10.06
N LEU A 367 12.10 -17.67 -10.85
CA LEU A 367 11.17 -18.74 -10.50
C LEU A 367 11.94 -20.04 -10.30
N ILE A 368 11.87 -20.60 -9.10
CA ILE A 368 12.44 -21.91 -8.76
C ILE A 368 11.30 -22.93 -8.70
N PRO A 369 11.20 -23.86 -9.68
CA PRO A 369 10.38 -25.04 -9.55
C PRO A 369 11.01 -26.06 -8.61
N HIS A 370 10.20 -26.55 -7.67
CA HIS A 370 10.58 -27.55 -6.68
C HIS A 370 10.03 -28.92 -7.08
N GLU A 371 10.78 -29.64 -7.91
CA GLU A 371 10.34 -30.89 -8.56
C GLU A 371 10.45 -32.13 -7.67
N CYS A 372 11.41 -32.16 -6.73
CA CYS A 372 11.67 -33.31 -5.86
C CYS A 372 11.23 -33.07 -4.40
N ASP A 373 11.57 -31.91 -3.85
CA ASP A 373 11.40 -31.57 -2.43
C ASP A 373 10.81 -30.18 -2.27
N TRP A 374 10.24 -29.89 -1.10
CA TRP A 374 9.80 -28.53 -0.76
C TRP A 374 10.98 -27.63 -0.39
N PRO A 375 10.86 -26.29 -0.59
CA PRO A 375 11.90 -25.37 -0.15
C PRO A 375 12.17 -25.51 1.35
N GLY A 376 13.46 -25.42 1.71
CA GLY A 376 13.86 -25.45 3.10
C GLY A 376 13.53 -24.15 3.85
N ALA A 377 13.55 -24.20 5.17
CA ALA A 377 13.30 -23.03 6.03
C ALA A 377 14.31 -21.87 5.81
N LYS A 378 15.50 -22.15 5.27
CA LYS A 378 16.47 -21.12 4.88
C LYS A 378 16.07 -20.37 3.60
N GLU A 379 15.38 -21.05 2.69
CA GLU A 379 14.91 -20.45 1.44
C GLU A 379 13.58 -19.70 1.64
N THR A 380 12.76 -20.19 2.57
CA THR A 380 11.42 -19.67 2.84
C THR A 380 11.20 -19.46 4.35
N PRO A 381 11.95 -18.53 4.99
CA PRO A 381 11.95 -18.40 6.45
C PRO A 381 10.62 -17.93 7.06
N TYR A 382 9.76 -17.30 6.26
CA TYR A 382 8.49 -16.73 6.70
C TYR A 382 7.26 -17.52 6.24
N PHE A 383 7.44 -18.63 5.51
CA PHE A 383 6.35 -19.49 5.07
C PHE A 383 6.80 -20.94 4.94
N ASN A 384 6.24 -21.82 5.77
CA ASN A 384 6.60 -23.23 5.81
C ASN A 384 5.74 -24.07 4.85
N HIS A 385 6.31 -24.41 3.69
CA HIS A 385 5.64 -25.20 2.66
C HIS A 385 5.19 -26.59 3.15
N HIS A 386 5.98 -27.26 4.00
CA HIS A 386 5.58 -28.53 4.60
C HIS A 386 4.32 -28.37 5.44
N ALA A 387 4.30 -27.37 6.33
CA ALA A 387 3.15 -27.11 7.20
C ALA A 387 1.89 -26.78 6.38
N PHE A 388 2.02 -25.98 5.32
CA PHE A 388 0.92 -25.69 4.40
C PHE A 388 0.38 -26.95 3.74
N CYS A 389 1.25 -27.73 3.09
CA CYS A 389 0.86 -28.94 2.36
C CYS A 389 0.23 -30.00 3.29
N THR A 390 0.78 -30.19 4.50
CA THR A 390 0.21 -31.12 5.49
C THR A 390 -1.18 -30.70 5.93
N ASN A 391 -1.38 -29.41 6.27
CA ASN A 391 -2.69 -28.91 6.67
C ASN A 391 -3.69 -28.95 5.51
N LEU A 392 -3.25 -28.64 4.28
CA LEU A 392 -4.11 -28.70 3.10
C LEU A 392 -4.66 -30.11 2.90
N ARG A 393 -3.79 -31.13 2.88
CA ARG A 393 -4.22 -32.54 2.76
C ARG A 393 -5.15 -32.97 3.91
N HIS A 394 -4.82 -32.57 5.14
CA HIS A 394 -5.67 -32.87 6.30
C HIS A 394 -7.09 -32.34 6.11
N TYR A 395 -7.23 -31.08 5.69
CA TYR A 395 -8.54 -30.47 5.47
C TYR A 395 -9.28 -31.02 4.24
N GLN A 396 -8.56 -31.42 3.20
CA GLN A 396 -9.15 -32.07 2.02
C GLN A 396 -9.76 -33.45 2.37
N GLN A 397 -9.23 -34.15 3.37
CA GLN A 397 -9.71 -35.46 3.83
C GLN A 397 -10.88 -35.39 4.83
N GLU A 398 -11.33 -34.20 5.23
CA GLU A 398 -12.50 -34.06 6.10
C GLU A 398 -13.77 -34.58 5.42
N ARG A 399 -14.65 -35.28 6.16
CA ARG A 399 -15.85 -35.95 5.62
C ARG A 399 -16.80 -35.08 4.80
N GLN A 400 -16.78 -33.76 4.99
CA GLN A 400 -17.66 -32.80 4.30
C GLN A 400 -16.93 -31.99 3.22
N SER A 401 -15.62 -32.21 3.05
CA SER A 401 -14.82 -31.51 2.05
C SER A 401 -15.03 -32.17 0.69
N GLU A 402 -15.28 -31.34 -0.32
CA GLU A 402 -15.19 -31.72 -1.74
C GLU A 402 -13.94 -31.07 -2.40
N ALA A 403 -13.02 -30.54 -1.59
CA ALA A 403 -11.87 -29.77 -2.05
C ALA A 403 -10.69 -30.68 -2.45
N GLU A 404 -10.11 -30.43 -3.63
CA GLU A 404 -9.03 -31.23 -4.22
C GLU A 404 -8.07 -30.37 -5.07
N GLU A 405 -8.54 -29.26 -5.63
CA GLU A 405 -7.82 -28.47 -6.64
C GLU A 405 -7.11 -27.24 -6.03
N PHE A 406 -7.76 -26.54 -5.10
CA PHE A 406 -7.29 -25.22 -4.65
C PHE A 406 -6.07 -25.36 -3.73
N GLY A 407 -4.99 -24.65 -4.08
CA GLY A 407 -3.71 -24.74 -3.38
C GLY A 407 -2.86 -25.95 -3.76
N LYS A 408 -3.32 -26.80 -4.69
CA LYS A 408 -2.55 -27.95 -5.18
C LYS A 408 -1.19 -27.53 -5.72
N PHE A 409 -1.16 -26.40 -6.42
CA PHE A 409 0.06 -25.69 -6.80
C PHE A 409 0.13 -24.36 -6.05
N LEU A 410 1.27 -24.13 -5.40
CA LEU A 410 1.55 -22.94 -4.61
C LEU A 410 2.80 -22.25 -5.14
N LEU A 411 2.65 -20.99 -5.52
CA LEU A 411 3.73 -20.04 -5.69
C LEU A 411 3.91 -19.25 -4.40
N TYR A 412 5.15 -19.08 -3.94
CA TYR A 412 5.49 -18.24 -2.79
C TYR A 412 6.63 -17.29 -3.13
N GLY A 413 6.54 -16.04 -2.67
CA GLY A 413 7.67 -15.11 -2.66
C GLY A 413 7.69 -14.32 -1.35
N GLU A 414 8.87 -14.13 -0.78
CA GLU A 414 9.02 -13.30 0.42
C GLU A 414 8.69 -11.83 0.15
N VAL A 415 9.29 -11.26 -0.89
CA VAL A 415 9.07 -9.86 -1.30
C VAL A 415 8.66 -9.86 -2.77
N VAL A 416 7.41 -9.50 -3.02
CA VAL A 416 6.82 -9.44 -4.37
C VAL A 416 6.18 -8.08 -4.61
N THR A 417 5.92 -7.72 -5.86
CA THR A 417 5.18 -6.49 -6.19
C THR A 417 3.73 -6.59 -5.69
N SER A 418 2.97 -7.52 -6.28
CA SER A 418 1.58 -7.83 -5.91
C SER A 418 1.23 -9.22 -6.42
N THR A 419 0.75 -10.12 -5.55
CA THR A 419 0.32 -11.48 -5.93
C THR A 419 -0.76 -11.43 -7.00
N ASN A 420 -1.73 -10.52 -6.84
CA ASN A 420 -2.85 -10.36 -7.75
C ASN A 420 -2.40 -9.84 -9.11
N THR A 421 -1.58 -8.79 -9.12
CA THR A 421 -1.10 -8.17 -10.35
C THR A 421 -0.13 -9.07 -11.11
N MET A 422 0.74 -9.80 -10.41
CA MET A 422 1.62 -10.76 -11.06
C MET A 422 0.84 -11.92 -11.69
N LEU A 423 -0.21 -12.46 -11.05
CA LEU A 423 -1.08 -13.47 -11.68
C LEU A 423 -1.90 -12.90 -12.83
N GLU A 424 -2.44 -11.68 -12.71
CA GLU A 424 -3.17 -11.01 -13.79
C GLU A 424 -2.27 -10.74 -14.99
N LYS A 425 -1.04 -10.27 -14.77
CA LYS A 425 -0.07 -9.87 -15.80
C LYS A 425 0.82 -11.01 -16.31
N LEU A 426 0.78 -12.18 -15.67
CA LEU A 426 1.22 -13.42 -16.29
C LEU A 426 0.42 -13.73 -17.57
N LYS A 427 -0.62 -12.95 -17.91
CA LYS A 427 -1.10 -12.79 -19.29
C LYS A 427 0.01 -12.31 -20.23
N ILE A 428 0.39 -13.13 -21.19
CA ILE A 428 1.35 -12.76 -22.24
C ILE A 428 0.60 -12.06 -23.38
N CYS A 429 0.82 -10.75 -23.58
CA CYS A 429 0.12 -9.92 -24.58
C CYS A 429 0.48 -10.16 -26.06
N ARG A 430 0.90 -11.37 -26.42
CA ARG A 430 0.85 -11.84 -27.83
C ARG A 430 0.25 -13.24 -27.99
N ASN A 431 -0.11 -13.91 -26.90
CA ASN A 431 -0.79 -15.20 -26.92
C ASN A 431 -1.52 -15.42 -25.59
N PRO A 432 -2.87 -15.44 -25.53
CA PRO A 432 -3.67 -15.52 -24.29
C PRO A 432 -3.52 -16.83 -23.47
N LYS A 433 -2.41 -17.56 -23.61
CA LYS A 433 -2.27 -18.97 -23.20
C LYS A 433 -1.94 -19.21 -21.72
N LEU A 434 -1.32 -18.29 -20.98
CA LEU A 434 -0.79 -18.65 -19.65
C LEU A 434 -1.84 -18.74 -18.53
N LEU A 435 -2.78 -17.80 -18.38
CA LEU A 435 -3.89 -18.00 -17.42
C LEU A 435 -4.74 -19.22 -17.79
N SER A 436 -4.93 -19.49 -19.09
CA SER A 436 -5.56 -20.74 -19.52
C SER A 436 -4.72 -21.99 -19.23
N ASN A 437 -3.39 -21.86 -19.08
CA ASN A 437 -2.48 -22.94 -18.69
C ASN A 437 -2.26 -23.04 -17.18
N LEU A 438 -2.60 -22.01 -16.40
CA LEU A 438 -2.62 -22.14 -14.95
C LEU A 438 -3.78 -23.06 -14.57
N PRO A 439 -3.53 -24.07 -13.73
CA PRO A 439 -4.59 -24.95 -13.26
C PRO A 439 -5.58 -24.17 -12.41
N ASN A 440 -6.83 -24.62 -12.42
CA ASN A 440 -7.86 -24.09 -11.51
C ASN A 440 -7.38 -24.24 -10.07
N GLY A 441 -7.49 -23.19 -9.25
CA GLY A 441 -7.02 -23.22 -7.87
C GLY A 441 -5.52 -22.94 -7.67
N PHE A 442 -4.76 -22.60 -8.72
CA PHE A 442 -3.37 -22.16 -8.57
C PHE A 442 -3.29 -20.98 -7.60
N THR A 443 -2.49 -21.11 -6.54
CA THR A 443 -2.44 -20.14 -5.45
C THR A 443 -1.08 -19.46 -5.41
N PHE A 444 -1.07 -18.14 -5.24
CA PHE A 444 0.15 -17.35 -5.01
C PHE A 444 0.03 -16.64 -3.67
N THR A 445 0.92 -16.94 -2.72
CA THR A 445 1.03 -16.24 -1.42
C THR A 445 2.36 -15.49 -1.31
N ALA A 446 2.42 -14.48 -0.45
CA ALA A 446 3.65 -13.74 -0.20
C ALA A 446 3.77 -13.29 1.26
N THR A 447 4.99 -12.94 1.67
CA THR A 447 5.21 -12.34 3.00
C THR A 447 4.99 -10.84 2.97
N THR A 448 5.48 -10.15 1.93
CA THR A 448 5.35 -8.70 1.77
C THR A 448 5.03 -8.34 0.32
N GLN A 449 4.05 -7.46 0.13
CA GLN A 449 3.80 -6.77 -1.14
C GLN A 449 4.30 -5.33 -1.08
N ILE A 450 5.17 -4.95 -2.02
CA ILE A 450 5.67 -3.56 -2.13
C ILE A 450 4.76 -2.66 -2.97
N ALA A 451 3.82 -3.25 -3.72
CA ALA A 451 2.85 -2.60 -4.59
C ALA A 451 1.44 -3.23 -4.49
N GLY A 452 1.01 -3.58 -3.27
CA GLY A 452 -0.30 -4.19 -2.99
C GLY A 452 -1.47 -3.29 -3.42
N ARG A 453 -2.49 -3.87 -4.04
CA ARG A 453 -3.65 -3.13 -4.58
C ARG A 453 -4.95 -3.49 -3.85
N GLY A 454 -5.80 -2.49 -3.64
CA GLY A 454 -7.20 -2.64 -3.27
C GLY A 454 -8.12 -2.32 -4.45
N ARG A 455 -9.44 -2.22 -4.20
CA ARG A 455 -10.41 -1.80 -5.22
C ARG A 455 -10.22 -0.32 -5.60
N GLY A 456 -10.41 0.00 -6.87
CA GLY A 456 -10.23 1.35 -7.41
C GLY A 456 -8.76 1.78 -7.35
N SER A 457 -8.50 2.99 -6.84
CA SER A 457 -7.16 3.54 -6.62
C SER A 457 -6.58 3.24 -5.23
N ASN A 458 -7.28 2.46 -4.38
CA ASN A 458 -6.82 2.17 -3.03
C ASN A 458 -5.59 1.25 -3.05
N VAL A 459 -4.66 1.50 -2.14
CA VAL A 459 -3.48 0.66 -1.88
C VAL A 459 -3.79 -0.29 -0.73
N TRP A 460 -3.42 -1.57 -0.87
CA TRP A 460 -3.49 -2.52 0.24
C TRP A 460 -2.15 -2.53 0.97
N VAL A 461 -2.18 -2.23 2.27
CA VAL A 461 -1.01 -2.25 3.13
C VAL A 461 -0.96 -3.61 3.82
N SER A 462 0.16 -4.32 3.68
CA SER A 462 0.38 -5.64 4.28
C SER A 462 1.61 -5.63 5.19
N PRO A 463 1.48 -5.19 6.45
CA PRO A 463 2.54 -5.35 7.45
C PRO A 463 2.96 -6.83 7.59
N ALA A 464 4.18 -7.06 8.09
CA ALA A 464 4.67 -8.41 8.34
C ALA A 464 3.69 -9.17 9.27
N GLY A 465 3.29 -10.37 8.85
CA GLY A 465 2.27 -11.18 9.54
C GLY A 465 0.85 -11.07 8.96
N CYS A 466 0.63 -10.21 7.96
CA CYS A 466 -0.58 -10.30 7.13
C CYS A 466 -0.54 -11.56 6.25
N LEU A 467 -1.65 -12.29 6.18
CA LEU A 467 -1.83 -13.33 5.17
C LEU A 467 -2.30 -12.66 3.88
N ILE A 468 -1.49 -12.72 2.82
CA ILE A 468 -1.79 -12.15 1.51
C ILE A 468 -1.66 -13.22 0.44
N TRP A 469 -2.73 -13.43 -0.32
CA TRP A 469 -2.73 -14.46 -1.35
C TRP A 469 -3.67 -14.13 -2.49
N SER A 470 -3.48 -14.81 -3.61
CA SER A 470 -4.35 -14.76 -4.78
C SER A 470 -4.59 -16.17 -5.30
N VAL A 471 -5.82 -16.45 -5.74
CA VAL A 471 -6.22 -17.74 -6.32
C VAL A 471 -6.71 -17.53 -7.75
N CYS A 472 -6.14 -18.29 -8.69
CA CYS A 472 -6.65 -18.35 -10.06
C CYS A 472 -7.86 -19.30 -10.13
N MET A 473 -8.96 -18.85 -10.73
CA MET A 473 -10.14 -19.68 -10.93
C MET A 473 -10.63 -19.60 -12.37
N LYS A 474 -11.19 -20.71 -12.87
CA LYS A 474 -11.90 -20.77 -14.15
C LYS A 474 -13.37 -20.98 -13.87
N HIS A 475 -14.20 -20.00 -14.25
CA HIS A 475 -15.63 -20.03 -14.03
C HIS A 475 -16.38 -20.13 -15.36
N PRO A 476 -17.03 -21.27 -15.68
CA PRO A 476 -17.65 -21.47 -16.98
C PRO A 476 -18.77 -20.48 -17.26
N MET A 477 -18.76 -19.86 -18.45
CA MET A 477 -19.81 -18.93 -18.84
C MET A 477 -21.17 -19.63 -18.96
N GLU A 478 -21.17 -20.91 -19.32
CA GLU A 478 -22.38 -21.74 -19.47
C GLU A 478 -23.24 -21.80 -18.22
N ILE A 479 -22.63 -21.67 -17.03
CA ILE A 479 -23.36 -21.71 -15.76
C ILE A 479 -23.76 -20.32 -15.24
N SER A 480 -23.46 -19.22 -15.97
CA SER A 480 -23.65 -17.85 -15.48
C SER A 480 -25.09 -17.51 -15.07
N ASN A 481 -26.09 -18.10 -15.73
CA ASN A 481 -27.50 -17.88 -15.37
C ASN A 481 -27.87 -18.51 -14.02
N LYS A 482 -27.20 -19.60 -13.66
CA LYS A 482 -27.45 -20.35 -12.42
C LYS A 482 -26.50 -19.91 -11.29
N ALA A 483 -25.25 -19.68 -11.64
CA ALA A 483 -24.15 -19.38 -10.74
C ALA A 483 -23.42 -18.13 -11.26
N PRO A 484 -23.99 -16.92 -11.08
CA PRO A 484 -23.41 -15.68 -11.61
C PRO A 484 -22.04 -15.35 -11.00
N VAL A 485 -21.07 -14.96 -11.84
CA VAL A 485 -19.67 -14.71 -11.45
C VAL A 485 -19.51 -13.66 -10.33
N VAL A 486 -20.44 -12.71 -10.23
CA VAL A 486 -20.46 -11.66 -9.21
C VAL A 486 -20.45 -12.22 -7.78
N PHE A 487 -20.99 -13.43 -7.58
CA PHE A 487 -21.03 -14.05 -6.26
C PHE A 487 -19.67 -14.53 -5.76
N VAL A 488 -18.65 -14.67 -6.61
CA VAL A 488 -17.32 -15.18 -6.19
C VAL A 488 -16.71 -14.37 -5.04
N GLN A 489 -16.89 -13.04 -5.02
CA GLN A 489 -16.43 -12.21 -3.89
C GLN A 489 -17.20 -12.50 -2.58
N TYR A 490 -18.48 -12.84 -2.66
CA TYR A 490 -19.33 -13.18 -1.53
C TYR A 490 -18.93 -14.55 -0.97
N LEU A 491 -18.73 -15.53 -1.85
CA LEU A 491 -18.25 -16.86 -1.49
C LEU A 491 -16.87 -16.78 -0.83
N SER A 492 -15.99 -15.92 -1.34
CA SER A 492 -14.68 -15.66 -0.73
C SER A 492 -14.83 -15.10 0.68
N ALA A 493 -15.73 -14.13 0.90
CA ALA A 493 -15.98 -13.57 2.22
C ALA A 493 -16.52 -14.62 3.21
N ILE A 494 -17.48 -15.44 2.78
CA ILE A 494 -17.99 -16.56 3.58
C ILE A 494 -16.86 -17.52 3.94
N ALA A 495 -16.05 -17.90 2.96
CA ALA A 495 -14.95 -18.85 3.15
C ALA A 495 -13.89 -18.32 4.13
N ILE A 496 -13.58 -17.01 4.13
CA ILE A 496 -12.66 -16.42 5.12
C ILE A 496 -13.22 -16.60 6.53
N VAL A 497 -14.47 -16.20 6.77
CA VAL A 497 -15.06 -16.26 8.13
C VAL A 497 -15.22 -17.70 8.59
N GLU A 498 -15.69 -18.59 7.72
CA GLU A 498 -15.80 -20.03 8.03
C GLU A 498 -14.43 -20.66 8.29
N ALA A 499 -13.38 -20.25 7.57
CA ALA A 499 -12.04 -20.75 7.82
C ALA A 499 -11.47 -20.30 9.17
N ILE A 500 -11.77 -19.07 9.60
CA ILE A 500 -11.41 -18.55 10.91
C ILE A 500 -12.14 -19.31 12.02
N HIS A 501 -13.47 -19.45 11.91
CA HIS A 501 -14.29 -20.11 12.93
C HIS A 501 -14.05 -21.61 13.02
N SER A 502 -13.58 -22.24 11.95
CA SER A 502 -13.27 -23.68 11.92
C SER A 502 -11.77 -23.97 11.88
N TYR A 503 -10.95 -23.00 12.31
CA TYR A 503 -9.49 -23.13 12.34
C TYR A 503 -9.01 -24.20 13.32
N ASP A 504 -9.57 -24.18 14.54
CA ASP A 504 -9.39 -25.17 15.59
C ASP A 504 -10.50 -25.05 16.64
N LYS A 505 -10.48 -25.90 17.66
CA LYS A 505 -11.41 -25.83 18.80
C LYS A 505 -11.22 -24.51 19.57
N GLY A 506 -12.31 -23.78 19.80
CA GLY A 506 -12.34 -22.54 20.57
C GLY A 506 -12.35 -21.26 19.72
N TYR A 507 -12.20 -21.36 18.41
CA TYR A 507 -12.17 -20.21 17.48
C TYR A 507 -13.55 -19.85 16.92
N GLU A 508 -14.58 -20.66 17.22
CA GLU A 508 -15.92 -20.60 16.62
C GLU A 508 -16.65 -19.28 16.89
N ASN A 509 -16.28 -18.61 17.99
CA ASN A 509 -16.94 -17.40 18.47
C ASN A 509 -16.12 -16.12 18.26
N LEU A 510 -15.04 -16.18 17.47
CA LEU A 510 -14.27 -14.97 17.17
C LEU A 510 -15.17 -13.93 16.48
N PRO A 511 -15.16 -12.65 16.91
CA PRO A 511 -16.15 -11.66 16.49
C PRO A 511 -15.83 -11.05 15.13
N VAL A 512 -15.71 -11.91 14.12
CA VAL A 512 -15.42 -11.57 12.73
C VAL A 512 -16.72 -11.57 11.92
N LYS A 513 -16.90 -10.55 11.08
CA LYS A 513 -18.10 -10.30 10.27
C LYS A 513 -17.71 -9.90 8.86
N LEU A 514 -18.61 -10.16 7.91
CA LEU A 514 -18.50 -9.68 6.55
C LEU A 514 -19.23 -8.35 6.39
N LYS A 515 -18.57 -7.40 5.73
CA LYS A 515 -19.14 -6.12 5.33
C LYS A 515 -19.29 -6.12 3.82
N TRP A 516 -20.51 -5.86 3.35
CA TRP A 516 -20.80 -5.81 1.94
C TRP A 516 -19.98 -4.72 1.23
N PRO A 517 -19.50 -4.99 0.01
CA PRO A 517 -19.61 -6.26 -0.72
C PRO A 517 -18.41 -7.21 -0.55
N ASN A 518 -17.29 -6.74 0.01
CA ASN A 518 -16.00 -7.40 -0.21
C ASN A 518 -14.97 -7.21 0.93
N ASP A 519 -15.41 -6.81 2.13
CA ASP A 519 -14.50 -6.55 3.25
C ASP A 519 -14.79 -7.46 4.45
N ILE A 520 -13.74 -7.74 5.24
CA ILE A 520 -13.83 -8.51 6.48
C ILE A 520 -13.53 -7.57 7.65
N TYR A 521 -14.39 -7.60 8.66
CA TYR A 521 -14.36 -6.73 9.82
C TYR A 521 -14.31 -7.57 11.10
N ALA A 522 -13.68 -7.03 12.13
CA ALA A 522 -13.68 -7.61 13.46
C ALA A 522 -14.09 -6.58 14.51
N LEU A 523 -14.68 -7.03 15.60
CA LEU A 523 -14.94 -6.17 16.76
C LEU A 523 -13.62 -5.59 17.28
N ASP A 524 -13.56 -4.27 17.47
CA ASP A 524 -12.35 -3.56 17.87
C ASP A 524 -11.95 -3.94 19.32
N PRO A 525 -10.82 -4.66 19.52
CA PRO A 525 -10.38 -5.03 20.86
C PRO A 525 -9.93 -3.83 21.71
N ALA A 526 -9.63 -2.67 21.08
CA ALA A 526 -9.21 -1.47 21.79
C ALA A 526 -10.36 -0.72 22.49
N LYS A 527 -11.62 -1.06 22.19
CA LYS A 527 -12.82 -0.39 22.75
C LYS A 527 -13.80 -1.41 23.35
N PRO A 528 -13.41 -2.14 24.40
CA PRO A 528 -14.28 -3.12 25.03
C PRO A 528 -15.58 -2.44 25.53
N GLY A 529 -16.73 -2.97 25.13
CA GLY A 529 -18.06 -2.45 25.49
C GLY A 529 -18.75 -1.61 24.41
N LYS A 530 -18.04 -1.16 23.38
CA LYS A 530 -18.65 -0.59 22.16
C LYS A 530 -18.67 -1.63 21.06
N LYS A 531 -19.82 -1.83 20.39
CA LYS A 531 -19.94 -2.71 19.21
C LYS A 531 -19.37 -2.04 17.94
N GLU A 532 -18.14 -1.55 18.03
CA GLU A 532 -17.44 -0.94 16.90
C GLU A 532 -16.61 -1.98 16.16
N TYR A 533 -16.70 -1.99 14.84
CA TYR A 533 -16.01 -2.93 13.99
C TYR A 533 -14.93 -2.23 13.17
N VAL A 534 -13.75 -2.84 13.08
CA VAL A 534 -12.60 -2.38 12.31
C VAL A 534 -12.31 -3.34 11.17
N LYS A 535 -11.87 -2.79 10.03
CA LYS A 535 -11.52 -3.60 8.86
C LYS A 535 -10.24 -4.39 9.14
N ILE A 536 -10.30 -5.70 8.92
CA ILE A 536 -9.16 -6.60 9.06
C ILE A 536 -8.83 -7.37 7.77
N GLY A 537 -9.70 -7.31 6.76
CA GLY A 537 -9.45 -7.96 5.47
C GLY A 537 -10.18 -7.32 4.31
N GLY A 538 -9.70 -7.59 3.10
CA GLY A 538 -10.29 -7.11 1.86
C GLY A 538 -10.13 -8.12 0.73
N ILE A 539 -11.14 -8.19 -0.13
CA ILE A 539 -11.21 -9.08 -1.28
C ILE A 539 -11.23 -8.23 -2.56
N LEU A 540 -10.42 -8.62 -3.54
CA LEU A 540 -10.34 -8.04 -4.87
C LEU A 540 -10.47 -9.17 -5.88
N VAL A 541 -11.51 -9.14 -6.70
CA VAL A 541 -11.70 -10.11 -7.79
C VAL A 541 -11.47 -9.39 -9.12
N ASN A 542 -10.46 -9.81 -9.86
CA ASN A 542 -10.24 -9.41 -11.25
C ASN A 542 -10.78 -10.51 -12.16
N SER A 543 -11.55 -10.14 -13.17
CA SER A 543 -12.09 -11.07 -14.15
C SER A 543 -11.67 -10.68 -15.56
N SER A 544 -11.28 -11.66 -16.36
CA SER A 544 -11.22 -11.57 -17.82
C SER A 544 -12.02 -12.71 -18.44
N TYR A 545 -12.39 -12.57 -19.69
CA TYR A 545 -13.11 -13.61 -20.42
C TYR A 545 -12.21 -14.22 -21.51
N SER A 546 -12.05 -15.54 -21.48
CA SER A 546 -11.29 -16.31 -22.47
C SER A 546 -11.91 -17.69 -22.66
N SER A 547 -11.97 -18.16 -23.91
CA SER A 547 -12.26 -19.58 -24.22
C SER A 547 -13.51 -20.15 -23.51
N GLY A 548 -14.61 -19.39 -23.45
CA GLY A 548 -15.86 -19.82 -22.81
C GLY A 548 -15.87 -19.76 -21.28
N ASN A 549 -14.81 -19.26 -20.65
CA ASN A 549 -14.68 -19.13 -19.21
C ASN A 549 -14.41 -17.68 -18.80
N TYR A 550 -14.88 -17.31 -17.61
CA TYR A 550 -14.31 -16.20 -16.86
C TYR A 550 -13.05 -16.69 -16.14
N ASP A 551 -11.90 -16.17 -16.55
CA ASP A 551 -10.63 -16.34 -15.85
C ASP A 551 -10.56 -15.30 -14.72
N LEU A 552 -10.57 -15.78 -13.48
CA LEU A 552 -10.62 -14.95 -12.30
C LEU A 552 -9.29 -15.01 -11.54
N VAL A 553 -8.86 -13.86 -11.02
CA VAL A 553 -7.85 -13.78 -9.98
C VAL A 553 -8.51 -13.21 -8.73
N VAL A 554 -8.65 -14.04 -7.70
CA VAL A 554 -9.25 -13.67 -6.42
C VAL A 554 -8.12 -13.33 -5.44
N GLY A 555 -7.79 -12.05 -5.32
CA GLY A 555 -6.81 -11.52 -4.37
C GLY A 555 -7.44 -11.21 -3.02
N ILE A 556 -6.80 -11.68 -1.95
CA ILE A 556 -7.26 -11.49 -0.57
C ILE A 556 -6.09 -11.03 0.29
N GLY A 557 -6.32 -10.00 1.07
CA GLY A 557 -5.44 -9.58 2.16
C GLY A 557 -6.17 -9.68 3.48
N LEU A 558 -5.55 -10.32 4.47
CA LEU A 558 -6.09 -10.52 5.82
C LEU A 558 -5.02 -10.22 6.86
N ASN A 559 -5.35 -9.35 7.81
CA ASN A 559 -4.52 -9.05 8.96
C ASN A 559 -4.61 -10.22 9.95
N THR A 560 -3.57 -11.03 10.02
CA THR A 560 -3.62 -12.31 10.72
C THR A 560 -2.79 -12.27 12.00
N THR A 561 -1.47 -12.17 11.88
CA THR A 561 -0.53 -12.20 13.01
C THR A 561 0.23 -10.89 13.22
N ASN A 562 0.03 -9.93 12.32
CA ASN A 562 0.69 -8.63 12.40
C ASN A 562 0.32 -7.91 13.71
N ALA A 563 1.31 -7.26 14.32
CA ALA A 563 1.12 -6.59 15.62
C ALA A 563 0.51 -5.19 15.50
N ALA A 564 0.94 -4.43 14.49
CA ALA A 564 0.54 -3.05 14.20
C ALA A 564 0.90 -2.72 12.72
N PRO A 565 0.44 -1.60 12.11
CA PRO A 565 -0.56 -0.63 12.59
C PRO A 565 -1.98 -1.15 12.74
N THR A 566 -2.30 -2.25 12.06
CA THR A 566 -3.69 -2.68 11.90
C THR A 566 -4.08 -3.75 12.91
N THR A 567 -5.36 -3.77 13.29
CA THR A 567 -5.92 -4.87 14.07
C THR A 567 -5.83 -6.17 13.27
N SER A 568 -5.40 -7.24 13.94
CA SER A 568 -5.22 -8.57 13.35
C SER A 568 -6.04 -9.62 14.08
N LEU A 569 -6.21 -10.80 13.47
CA LEU A 569 -6.91 -11.92 14.10
C LEU A 569 -6.30 -12.32 15.44
N ASN A 570 -4.97 -12.32 15.56
CA ASN A 570 -4.28 -12.65 16.81
C ASN A 570 -4.60 -11.66 17.94
N ALA A 571 -4.91 -10.39 17.61
CA ALA A 571 -5.33 -9.40 18.61
C ALA A 571 -6.72 -9.69 19.22
N LEU A 572 -7.50 -10.57 18.59
CA LEU A 572 -8.84 -10.98 19.04
C LEU A 572 -8.80 -12.26 19.88
N LEU A 573 -7.66 -12.96 19.93
CA LEU A 573 -7.57 -14.26 20.57
C LEU A 573 -7.61 -14.14 22.09
N PRO A 574 -8.46 -14.94 22.77
CA PRO A 574 -8.31 -15.19 24.20
C PRO A 574 -6.92 -15.76 24.50
N SER A 575 -6.39 -15.46 25.68
CA SER A 575 -5.03 -15.84 26.10
C SER A 575 -4.75 -17.36 26.15
N HIS A 576 -5.79 -18.20 26.11
CA HIS A 576 -5.67 -19.66 26.15
C HIS A 576 -5.63 -20.31 24.76
N LEU A 577 -5.92 -19.56 23.69
CA LEU A 577 -5.86 -20.07 22.32
C LEU A 577 -4.47 -19.83 21.72
N ALA A 578 -4.03 -20.74 20.87
CA ALA A 578 -2.79 -20.59 20.15
C ALA A 578 -2.90 -19.47 19.09
N PRO A 579 -1.82 -18.74 18.78
CA PRO A 579 -1.81 -17.82 17.65
C PRO A 579 -2.12 -18.54 16.33
N PHE A 580 -2.76 -17.83 15.38
CA PHE A 580 -2.90 -18.33 14.03
C PHE A 580 -1.51 -18.51 13.38
N THR A 581 -1.35 -19.59 12.63
CA THR A 581 -0.28 -19.76 11.64
C THR A 581 -0.82 -19.50 10.23
N LEU A 582 -0.01 -18.82 9.41
CA LEU A 582 -0.41 -18.37 8.07
C LEU A 582 -0.71 -19.56 7.16
N GLU A 583 0.11 -20.61 7.25
CA GLU A 583 0.05 -21.83 6.46
C GLU A 583 -1.24 -22.62 6.73
N LYS A 584 -1.57 -22.84 8.01
CA LYS A 584 -2.79 -23.58 8.39
C LYS A 584 -4.03 -22.79 8.02
N LEU A 585 -4.03 -21.47 8.22
CA LEU A 585 -5.18 -20.63 7.90
C LEU A 585 -5.41 -20.56 6.38
N LEU A 586 -4.35 -20.42 5.58
CA LEU A 586 -4.46 -20.46 4.12
C LEU A 586 -5.00 -21.80 3.63
N ALA A 587 -4.47 -22.93 4.14
CA ALA A 587 -4.97 -24.26 3.81
C ALA A 587 -6.46 -24.43 4.16
N ARG A 588 -6.87 -23.93 5.33
CA ARG A 588 -8.28 -23.97 5.76
C ARG A 588 -9.17 -23.11 4.88
N PHE A 589 -8.71 -21.92 4.50
CA PHE A 589 -9.42 -21.05 3.57
C PHE A 589 -9.62 -21.72 2.21
N LEU A 590 -8.56 -22.24 1.59
CA LEU A 590 -8.62 -22.81 0.24
C LEU A 590 -9.61 -23.98 0.15
N THR A 591 -9.61 -24.87 1.15
CA THR A 591 -10.54 -26.00 1.21
C THR A 591 -11.99 -25.57 1.43
N LYS A 592 -12.24 -24.59 2.31
CA LYS A 592 -13.58 -24.03 2.49
C LYS A 592 -14.08 -23.31 1.24
N PHE A 593 -13.20 -22.53 0.61
CA PHE A 593 -13.54 -21.76 -0.57
C PHE A 593 -13.88 -22.66 -1.75
N GLU A 594 -13.08 -23.70 -2.00
CA GLU A 594 -13.35 -24.66 -3.07
C GLU A 594 -14.67 -25.42 -2.84
N THR A 595 -14.93 -25.87 -1.61
CA THR A 595 -16.16 -26.60 -1.26
C THR A 595 -17.40 -25.72 -1.46
N ILE A 596 -17.36 -24.47 -0.99
CA ILE A 596 -18.43 -23.48 -1.16
C ILE A 596 -18.64 -23.17 -2.64
N TYR A 597 -17.55 -22.98 -3.40
CA TYR A 597 -17.59 -22.70 -4.83
C TYR A 597 -18.18 -23.86 -5.63
N LYS A 598 -17.78 -25.12 -5.37
CA LYS A 598 -18.36 -26.31 -6.01
C LYS A 598 -19.85 -26.45 -5.71
N SER A 599 -20.28 -26.16 -4.47
CA SER A 599 -21.72 -26.11 -4.13
C SER A 599 -22.44 -25.04 -4.96
N PHE A 600 -21.90 -23.82 -5.01
CA PHE A 600 -22.47 -22.71 -5.77
C PHE A 600 -22.57 -23.02 -7.28
N CYS A 601 -21.56 -23.64 -7.89
CA CYS A 601 -21.62 -24.05 -9.29
C CYS A 601 -22.73 -25.08 -9.57
N ARG A 602 -23.10 -25.90 -8.57
CA ARG A 602 -24.20 -26.88 -8.68
C ARG A 602 -25.56 -26.23 -8.52
N THR A 603 -25.77 -25.45 -7.47
CA THR A 603 -27.12 -25.01 -7.02
C THR A 603 -27.36 -23.49 -7.08
N GLY A 604 -26.36 -22.69 -7.46
CA GLY A 604 -26.42 -21.23 -7.43
C GLY A 604 -26.31 -20.67 -6.01
N PHE A 605 -26.67 -19.39 -5.81
CA PHE A 605 -26.76 -18.78 -4.48
C PHE A 605 -28.05 -19.21 -3.78
N ASP A 606 -28.10 -20.49 -3.42
CA ASP A 606 -29.27 -21.12 -2.79
C ASP A 606 -29.51 -20.63 -1.35
N ARG A 607 -30.62 -21.09 -0.74
CA ARG A 607 -30.99 -20.69 0.63
C ARG A 607 -29.93 -21.03 1.67
N LYS A 608 -29.19 -22.12 1.48
CA LYS A 608 -28.16 -22.55 2.44
C LYS A 608 -26.96 -21.60 2.40
N LEU A 609 -26.51 -21.20 1.21
CA LEU A 609 -25.45 -20.20 1.06
C LEU A 609 -25.90 -18.82 1.53
N GLU A 610 -27.15 -18.45 1.27
CA GLU A 610 -27.73 -17.20 1.75
C GLU A 610 -27.79 -17.13 3.28
N GLU A 611 -28.28 -18.20 3.94
CA GLU A 611 -28.29 -18.31 5.40
C GLU A 611 -26.87 -18.21 5.99
N LEU A 612 -25.91 -18.88 5.36
CA LEU A 612 -24.51 -18.84 5.77
C LEU A 612 -23.90 -17.44 5.60
N TYR A 613 -24.28 -16.74 4.52
CA TYR A 613 -23.87 -15.36 4.29
C TYR A 613 -24.44 -14.43 5.37
N TYR A 614 -25.74 -14.50 5.64
CA TYR A 614 -26.38 -13.62 6.62
C TYR A 614 -26.00 -13.94 8.08
N LYS A 615 -25.61 -15.19 8.39
CA LYS A 615 -25.03 -15.54 9.70
C LYS A 615 -23.81 -14.67 10.04
N HIS A 616 -23.02 -14.34 9.03
CA HIS A 616 -21.76 -13.59 9.18
C HIS A 616 -21.89 -12.10 8.81
N TRP A 617 -23.01 -11.70 8.23
CA TRP A 617 -23.27 -10.35 7.74
C TRP A 617 -23.37 -9.29 8.85
N LEU A 618 -22.89 -8.08 8.56
CA LEU A 618 -22.81 -6.98 9.52
C LEU A 618 -23.99 -6.00 9.47
N HIS A 619 -24.79 -5.98 8.40
CA HIS A 619 -25.75 -4.88 8.12
C HIS A 619 -27.22 -5.19 8.45
N SER A 620 -27.51 -6.19 9.30
CA SER A 620 -28.90 -6.52 9.64
C SER A 620 -29.60 -5.32 10.27
N ASP A 621 -30.76 -4.95 9.70
CA ASP A 621 -31.62 -3.84 10.12
C ASP A 621 -30.92 -2.47 10.22
N GLN A 622 -29.81 -2.30 9.49
CA GLN A 622 -29.08 -1.05 9.46
C GLN A 622 -29.88 0.00 8.67
N ILE A 623 -30.24 1.11 9.33
CA ILE A 623 -30.82 2.27 8.65
C ILE A 623 -29.69 3.10 8.04
N VAL A 624 -29.86 3.43 6.77
CA VAL A 624 -28.90 4.15 5.95
C VAL A 624 -29.55 5.32 5.22
N THR A 625 -28.75 6.31 4.87
CA THR A 625 -29.17 7.44 4.02
C THR A 625 -28.60 7.22 2.61
N LEU A 626 -29.49 7.20 1.61
CA LEU A 626 -29.18 7.05 0.19
C LEU A 626 -28.99 8.46 -0.42
N GLU A 627 -27.75 8.97 -0.45
CA GLU A 627 -27.52 10.34 -0.91
C GLU A 627 -27.90 10.56 -2.38
N THR A 628 -27.76 9.54 -3.22
CA THR A 628 -28.07 9.62 -4.66
C THR A 628 -29.57 9.70 -4.93
N GLU A 629 -30.38 9.22 -3.99
CA GLU A 629 -31.83 9.16 -4.08
C GLU A 629 -32.46 10.30 -3.25
N GLY A 630 -31.89 11.50 -3.37
CA GLY A 630 -32.39 12.69 -2.67
C GLY A 630 -32.23 12.64 -1.15
N GLY A 631 -31.33 11.80 -0.62
CA GLY A 631 -31.14 11.63 0.82
C GLY A 631 -32.20 10.75 1.49
N ALA A 632 -32.88 9.88 0.73
CA ALA A 632 -33.86 8.96 1.27
C ALA A 632 -33.28 8.08 2.38
N ARG A 633 -34.03 7.91 3.49
CA ARG A 633 -33.70 6.92 4.51
C ARG A 633 -34.18 5.56 4.04
N ALA A 634 -33.36 4.53 4.24
CA ALA A 634 -33.71 3.16 3.89
C ALA A 634 -33.15 2.17 4.90
N MET A 635 -33.82 1.02 5.08
CA MET A 635 -33.35 -0.09 5.91
C MET A 635 -32.74 -1.16 5.02
N ILE A 636 -31.52 -1.61 5.35
CA ILE A 636 -30.88 -2.70 4.63
C ILE A 636 -31.61 -4.01 4.90
N ARG A 637 -32.06 -4.67 3.83
CA ARG A 637 -32.79 -5.96 3.88
C ARG A 637 -31.93 -7.15 3.44
N GLY A 638 -30.82 -6.90 2.75
CA GLY A 638 -29.91 -7.94 2.30
C GLY A 638 -29.45 -7.71 0.87
N ILE A 639 -29.31 -8.79 0.09
CA ILE A 639 -28.89 -8.77 -1.30
C ILE A 639 -29.89 -9.52 -2.21
N THR A 640 -29.89 -9.20 -3.50
CA THR A 640 -30.61 -10.00 -4.50
C THR A 640 -29.87 -11.33 -4.76
N ARG A 641 -30.62 -12.41 -5.05
CA ARG A 641 -30.04 -13.75 -5.24
C ARG A 641 -29.48 -13.99 -6.64
N ASP A 642 -29.82 -13.14 -7.59
CA ASP A 642 -29.42 -13.21 -8.99
C ASP A 642 -28.18 -12.37 -9.29
N TRP A 643 -28.03 -11.20 -8.66
CA TRP A 643 -26.94 -10.27 -8.97
C TRP A 643 -26.18 -9.77 -7.74
N GLY A 644 -26.61 -10.15 -6.54
CA GLY A 644 -25.98 -9.69 -5.30
C GLY A 644 -26.16 -8.19 -5.06
N LEU A 645 -27.17 -7.54 -5.66
CA LEU A 645 -27.42 -6.11 -5.47
C LEU A 645 -27.90 -5.87 -4.04
N LEU A 646 -27.41 -4.82 -3.39
CA LEU A 646 -27.84 -4.48 -2.03
C LEU A 646 -29.28 -3.99 -2.06
N ARG A 647 -30.16 -4.71 -1.34
CA ARG A 647 -31.58 -4.38 -1.21
C ARG A 647 -31.79 -3.49 0.01
N ALA A 648 -32.34 -2.30 -0.20
CA ALA A 648 -32.68 -1.35 0.84
C ALA A 648 -34.15 -0.92 0.71
N GLU A 649 -34.93 -1.07 1.76
CA GLU A 649 -36.35 -0.68 1.79
C GLU A 649 -36.47 0.76 2.30
N GLU A 650 -37.09 1.64 1.51
CA GLU A 650 -37.26 3.05 1.86
C GLU A 650 -38.16 3.21 3.09
N LEU A 651 -37.80 4.18 3.93
CA LEU A 651 -38.48 4.51 5.16
C LEU A 651 -39.09 5.91 5.08
N GLY A 652 -40.36 6.03 5.47
CA GLY A 652 -41.09 7.27 5.58
C GLY A 652 -41.04 7.86 6.99
N TRP A 653 -42.13 8.51 7.40
CA TRP A 653 -42.28 9.08 8.74
C TRP A 653 -42.12 7.99 9.83
N GLU A 654 -41.40 8.31 10.91
CA GLU A 654 -41.13 7.39 12.03
C GLU A 654 -40.47 6.06 11.62
N ASP A 655 -39.62 6.07 10.59
CA ASP A 655 -38.94 4.87 10.07
C ASP A 655 -39.92 3.75 9.62
N ARG A 656 -41.15 4.11 9.21
CA ARG A 656 -42.13 3.16 8.68
C ARG A 656 -41.80 2.79 7.23
N PRO A 657 -41.82 1.49 6.87
CA PRO A 657 -41.58 1.08 5.49
C PRO A 657 -42.58 1.68 4.49
N THR A 658 -42.10 2.21 3.38
CA THR A 658 -42.96 2.73 2.28
C THR A 658 -43.38 1.64 1.29
N GLY A 659 -42.72 0.47 1.34
CA GLY A 659 -42.86 -0.61 0.37
C GLY A 659 -41.99 -0.44 -0.88
N LYS A 660 -41.31 0.71 -1.05
CA LYS A 660 -40.36 0.92 -2.13
C LYS A 660 -39.02 0.28 -1.80
N ILE A 661 -38.48 -0.53 -2.73
CA ILE A 661 -37.20 -1.21 -2.58
C ILE A 661 -36.21 -0.63 -3.58
N TRP A 662 -35.02 -0.30 -3.09
CA TRP A 662 -33.86 0.11 -3.86
C TRP A 662 -32.90 -1.07 -4.02
N GLU A 663 -32.37 -1.26 -5.22
CA GLU A 663 -31.35 -2.27 -5.53
C GLU A 663 -30.07 -1.58 -5.99
N LEU A 664 -29.01 -1.71 -5.20
CA LEU A 664 -27.80 -0.90 -5.34
C LEU A 664 -26.60 -1.76 -5.74
N GLN A 665 -25.91 -1.34 -6.81
CA GLN A 665 -24.74 -2.04 -7.33
C GLN A 665 -23.45 -1.70 -6.55
N SER A 666 -22.57 -2.69 -6.38
CA SER A 666 -21.31 -2.60 -5.62
C SER A 666 -20.23 -1.71 -6.23
N ASP A 667 -20.23 -1.56 -7.55
CA ASP A 667 -19.19 -0.80 -8.27
C ASP A 667 -19.54 0.67 -8.39
N SER A 668 -20.83 0.99 -8.47
CA SER A 668 -21.33 2.36 -8.51
C SER A 668 -21.52 2.98 -7.13
N ASN A 669 -21.60 2.19 -6.05
CA ASN A 669 -21.88 2.70 -4.71
C ASN A 669 -20.78 2.39 -3.69
N SER A 670 -20.65 3.26 -2.70
CA SER A 670 -19.79 3.15 -1.53
C SER A 670 -20.64 3.18 -0.26
N PHE A 671 -20.43 2.19 0.62
CA PHE A 671 -21.14 2.05 1.89
C PHE A 671 -20.23 2.52 3.04
N ASP A 672 -20.53 3.70 3.59
CA ASP A 672 -19.91 4.22 4.81
C ASP A 672 -20.69 3.67 6.02
N PHE A 673 -20.21 2.53 6.52
CA PHE A 673 -20.82 1.80 7.61
C PHE A 673 -20.93 2.60 8.90
N LEU A 674 -19.88 3.37 9.25
CA LEU A 674 -19.84 4.13 10.49
C LEU A 674 -20.80 5.33 10.48
N LYS A 675 -21.12 5.86 9.29
CA LYS A 675 -22.04 6.98 9.12
C LYS A 675 -23.44 6.57 8.69
N GLY A 676 -23.68 5.28 8.43
CA GLY A 676 -24.94 4.79 7.87
C GLY A 676 -25.26 5.47 6.53
N LEU A 677 -24.29 5.56 5.63
CA LEU A 677 -24.42 6.39 4.42
C LEU A 677 -24.04 5.59 3.17
N LEU A 678 -24.86 5.72 2.13
CA LEU A 678 -24.63 5.16 0.80
C LEU A 678 -24.46 6.29 -0.22
N LYS A 679 -23.32 6.28 -0.90
CA LYS A 679 -22.90 7.31 -1.86
C LYS A 679 -22.53 6.69 -3.19
N ARG A 680 -22.79 7.37 -4.31
CA ARG A 680 -22.20 6.98 -5.61
C ARG A 680 -20.69 7.19 -5.57
N LYS A 681 -19.92 6.24 -6.10
CA LYS A 681 -18.50 6.44 -6.41
C LYS A 681 -18.43 7.37 -7.63
N VAL A 682 -17.83 8.54 -7.45
CA VAL A 682 -17.55 9.50 -8.53
C VAL A 682 -16.36 9.03 -9.34
#